data_AF-A0A0N8KRH8-F1
#
_entry.id   AF-A0A0N8KRH8-F1
#
_cell.length_a   1.000
_cell.length_b   1.000
_cell.length_c   1.000
_cell.angle_alpha   90.00
_cell.angle_beta   90.00
_cell.angle_gamma   90.00
#
_symmetry.space_group_name_H-M   'P 1'
#
loop_
_entity.id
_entity.type
_entity.pdbx_description
1 polymer ?
#
loop_
_entity_poly.entity_id
_entity_poly.type
_entity_poly.pdbx_seq_one_letter_code
_entity_poly.pdbx_strand_id
1 'polypeptide(L)'
;MVSYNFYRGHLRTEVGIAILLIMLMVSSADAAVLEVNSNHGSGIQSIVYPTIQGAIDGASDGDLIIVTAGTYYENLTISNKINLTITGAGIGSTIIQPNVLKTAGVAHKYDTDMRVALFVNRSTNLTIQGVTISGSGLAPNAVVFWNAASGEIKDARITDTTPITGVQTGQGVAVDASSGMTSSLNLTNVQINGFNKNGIDAVDGNGGTSPGTIIVNLNGGSITGFGPTDRIAQNGILFWERAGGTVGGSINGVSISNLDYTPTDNEASGILGFVGGPDSISNSVFSNVELDIYASENIDASIGNTFDGVAASSATDAQLFAIEDMIYHKIDNATLTLGLVTIKPNNVYVTPASGSIKRGIDAVPIGGTVNVAPGTYTEPSTIGPQISISKDLSIVGADKTTTIIKPSADTGVGLTTNDVNGWFLIDPGVTFDLSNVTLDGDGKNISQAIRSHGSGTIQNNIIKNMGYNPSTAYKGMGIVTFDANMLIRNNELSNIGRIGIYVGSGVTNSVISGNTYTGKGNGNWLDYGIEVGRGGNATITDNTVCNCTGVATVDGSTSAGILVTTYYNPGTSATITGNNICNNSVGIAVGYNDADASTVIAHYNNLTGNGEGVNSTNATVDATLNWWGSDSGPGHVGPGSGDNVSINVLYDPWLPVDLTPPASVTDLVNMSYATNYINWTWTDPADLDFEKVLIYLDGVSMGEVPIGVQFYNAIVSPGTYTIGTKTVDERGNINATMKTHTATTILPLVRFINGTVFESPDPLAGIPGVTITIGSQTTTTNATGFYSFAVPDGSYSLTATLDPTYYSNSSIPVSTTGETVVVQDIKLQLKPTGTISGSVKIG
;
A
#
# COMPACT_ATOMS: atom_id res chain seq x y z
N MET A 1 15.18 46.14 -36.49
CA MET A 1 14.11 46.26 -37.50
C MET A 1 14.80 46.56 -38.82
N VAL A 2 14.90 45.65 -39.79
CA VAL A 2 13.79 45.02 -40.52
C VAL A 2 14.09 43.54 -40.86
N SER A 3 13.02 42.75 -40.79
CA SER A 3 12.80 41.30 -40.96
C SER A 3 13.19 40.69 -42.32
N TYR A 4 13.78 39.48 -42.33
CA TYR A 4 13.19 38.14 -42.63
C TYR A 4 12.76 37.86 -44.10
N ASN A 5 13.33 36.83 -44.74
CA ASN A 5 12.62 35.56 -45.07
C ASN A 5 13.38 34.57 -46.01
N PHE A 6 13.40 33.31 -45.56
CA PHE A 6 13.25 31.99 -46.23
C PHE A 6 14.16 31.45 -47.38
N TYR A 7 14.99 30.46 -46.99
CA TYR A 7 15.07 29.02 -47.39
C TYR A 7 14.95 28.50 -48.84
N ARG A 8 15.94 27.64 -49.17
CA ARG A 8 15.98 26.34 -49.94
C ARG A 8 17.20 26.36 -50.88
N GLY A 9 18.01 25.33 -51.12
CA GLY A 9 18.06 23.92 -50.73
C GLY A 9 18.99 23.22 -51.75
N HIS A 10 19.93 22.41 -51.23
CA HIS A 10 20.59 21.22 -51.82
C HIS A 10 21.32 21.19 -53.20
N LEU A 11 22.54 20.62 -53.09
CA LEU A 11 23.21 19.58 -53.90
C LEU A 11 24.22 19.96 -55.02
N ARG A 12 25.50 19.59 -54.73
CA ARG A 12 26.58 19.01 -55.58
C ARG A 12 27.08 19.87 -56.75
N THR A 13 28.35 19.94 -57.15
CA THR A 13 29.60 19.13 -57.13
C THR A 13 30.64 20.13 -57.70
N GLU A 14 31.90 20.28 -57.32
CA GLU A 14 33.06 19.38 -57.36
C GLU A 14 34.33 20.21 -57.04
N VAL A 15 35.43 19.49 -56.77
CA VAL A 15 36.85 19.81 -57.03
C VAL A 15 37.74 19.89 -55.77
N GLY A 16 38.56 18.85 -55.63
CA GLY A 16 39.71 18.77 -54.74
C GLY A 16 40.50 17.49 -55.00
N ILE A 17 41.28 17.46 -56.08
CA ILE A 17 42.26 16.41 -56.38
C ILE A 17 43.63 16.90 -55.93
N ALA A 18 44.20 16.24 -54.92
CA ALA A 18 45.62 15.86 -54.82
C ALA A 18 45.86 15.18 -53.46
N ILE A 19 45.76 13.84 -53.40
CA ILE A 19 46.54 12.94 -52.52
C ILE A 19 46.34 11.54 -53.10
N LEU A 20 47.43 10.92 -53.56
CA LEU A 20 47.45 9.51 -53.93
C LEU A 20 48.84 8.91 -53.66
N LEU A 21 48.83 7.78 -52.94
CA LEU A 21 49.81 6.68 -52.90
C LEU A 21 51.14 6.86 -52.14
N ILE A 22 51.11 6.56 -50.83
CA ILE A 22 51.84 5.40 -50.30
C ILE A 22 50.85 4.54 -49.53
N MET A 23 50.45 3.42 -50.15
CA MET A 23 49.83 2.27 -49.48
C MET A 23 50.85 1.68 -48.51
N LEU A 24 50.52 1.65 -47.22
CA LEU A 24 51.02 0.64 -46.29
C LEU A 24 49.78 0.00 -45.67
N MET A 25 49.65 -1.29 -45.97
CA MET A 25 48.52 -2.15 -45.67
C MET A 25 48.24 -2.15 -44.17
N VAL A 26 47.09 -1.63 -43.76
CA VAL A 26 46.34 -2.27 -42.68
C VAL A 26 45.37 -3.17 -43.41
N SER A 27 45.77 -4.42 -43.61
CA SER A 27 44.81 -5.48 -43.83
C SER A 27 43.74 -5.34 -42.75
N SER A 28 42.48 -5.22 -43.13
CA SER A 28 41.45 -5.82 -42.30
C SER A 28 41.84 -7.30 -42.21
N ALA A 29 42.54 -7.66 -41.15
CA ALA A 29 42.67 -9.06 -40.79
C ALA A 29 41.22 -9.53 -40.63
N ASP A 30 40.78 -10.43 -41.50
CA ASP A 30 39.54 -11.16 -41.25
C ASP A 30 39.69 -11.78 -39.86
N ALA A 31 38.68 -11.58 -39.00
CA ALA A 31 38.64 -12.18 -37.68
C ALA A 31 38.87 -13.70 -37.82
N ALA A 32 39.95 -14.20 -37.24
CA ALA A 32 40.25 -15.62 -37.29
C ALA A 32 39.38 -16.38 -36.30
N VAL A 33 38.97 -17.60 -36.69
CA VAL A 33 38.36 -18.55 -35.77
C VAL A 33 39.46 -19.45 -35.22
N LEU A 34 39.69 -19.36 -33.91
CA LEU A 34 40.64 -20.21 -33.18
C LEU A 34 39.85 -21.23 -32.37
N GLU A 35 40.16 -22.51 -32.53
CA GLU A 35 39.45 -23.59 -31.83
C GLU A 35 40.30 -24.11 -30.67
N VAL A 36 39.68 -24.35 -29.51
CA VAL A 36 40.34 -24.95 -28.34
C VAL A 36 39.74 -26.31 -28.06
N ASN A 37 40.55 -27.37 -28.20
CA ASN A 37 40.14 -28.76 -27.97
C ASN A 37 41.20 -29.52 -27.17
N SER A 38 40.81 -30.07 -26.02
CA SER A 38 41.71 -30.84 -25.15
C SER A 38 42.05 -32.24 -25.68
N ASN A 39 41.31 -32.74 -26.69
CA ASN A 39 41.44 -34.06 -27.28
C ASN A 39 41.70 -33.97 -28.80
N HIS A 40 42.96 -33.86 -29.20
CA HIS A 40 43.33 -33.72 -30.62
C HIS A 40 43.15 -35.03 -31.43
N GLY A 41 42.43 -34.93 -32.55
CA GLY A 41 42.48 -35.83 -33.70
C GLY A 41 42.63 -35.00 -34.99
N SER A 42 43.57 -35.38 -35.87
CA SER A 42 44.05 -34.56 -36.98
C SER A 42 43.02 -34.36 -38.10
N GLY A 43 42.65 -33.10 -38.37
CA GLY A 43 42.26 -32.64 -39.71
C GLY A 43 41.04 -31.72 -39.79
N ILE A 44 41.18 -30.41 -39.52
CA ILE A 44 40.27 -29.32 -39.96
C ILE A 44 41.08 -28.01 -40.15
N GLN A 45 40.62 -27.10 -41.03
CA GLN A 45 41.23 -25.81 -41.41
C GLN A 45 41.17 -24.68 -40.34
N SER A 46 41.13 -25.03 -39.04
CA SER A 46 41.19 -24.10 -37.91
C SER A 46 42.58 -24.16 -37.25
N ILE A 47 43.08 -23.03 -36.71
CA ILE A 47 44.25 -23.08 -35.81
C ILE A 47 43.72 -23.63 -34.48
N VAL A 48 44.08 -24.87 -34.15
CA VAL A 48 43.64 -25.54 -32.93
C VAL A 48 44.69 -25.38 -31.84
N TYR A 49 44.28 -24.87 -30.68
CA TYR A 49 45.12 -24.73 -29.49
C TYR A 49 44.73 -25.78 -28.43
N PRO A 50 45.72 -26.32 -27.68
CA PRO A 50 45.45 -27.25 -26.58
C PRO A 50 44.97 -26.56 -25.29
N THR A 51 45.12 -25.23 -25.20
CA THR A 51 44.86 -24.41 -24.01
C THR A 51 44.15 -23.12 -24.40
N ILE A 52 43.30 -22.60 -23.54
CA ILE A 52 42.61 -21.32 -23.74
C ILE A 52 43.62 -20.16 -23.71
N GLN A 53 44.58 -20.15 -22.79
CA GLN A 53 45.60 -19.09 -22.73
C GLN A 53 46.44 -19.05 -24.02
N GLY A 54 46.84 -20.21 -24.55
CA GLY A 54 47.56 -20.28 -25.82
C GLY A 54 46.76 -19.67 -26.99
N ALA A 55 45.44 -19.88 -27.03
CA ALA A 55 44.58 -19.23 -28.02
C ALA A 55 44.49 -17.71 -27.82
N ILE A 56 44.38 -17.23 -26.57
CA ILE A 56 44.39 -15.80 -26.24
C ILE A 56 45.71 -15.13 -26.65
N ASP A 57 46.84 -15.79 -26.39
CA ASP A 57 48.17 -15.29 -26.72
C ASP A 57 48.35 -15.19 -28.24
N GLY A 58 47.85 -16.18 -28.98
CA GLY A 58 47.89 -16.23 -30.45
C GLY A 58 46.84 -15.37 -31.17
N ALA A 59 45.79 -14.93 -30.48
CA ALA A 59 44.71 -14.14 -31.07
C ALA A 59 45.14 -12.71 -31.41
N SER A 60 44.69 -12.20 -32.54
CA SER A 60 44.71 -10.78 -32.90
C SER A 60 43.45 -10.07 -32.41
N ASP A 61 43.43 -8.75 -32.52
CA ASP A 61 42.24 -7.95 -32.25
C ASP A 61 41.10 -8.36 -33.22
N GLY A 62 39.89 -8.54 -32.69
CA GLY A 62 38.71 -8.95 -33.47
C GLY A 62 38.49 -10.46 -33.59
N ASP A 63 39.44 -11.31 -33.18
CA ASP A 63 39.33 -12.76 -33.35
C ASP A 63 38.19 -13.40 -32.52
N LEU A 64 37.76 -14.58 -32.96
CA LEU A 64 36.82 -15.45 -32.25
C LEU A 64 37.54 -16.71 -31.76
N ILE A 65 37.55 -16.92 -30.45
CA ILE A 65 38.02 -18.14 -29.81
C ILE A 65 36.80 -19.00 -29.47
N ILE A 66 36.72 -20.20 -30.06
CA ILE A 66 35.70 -21.21 -29.76
C ILE A 66 36.32 -22.26 -28.85
N VAL A 67 35.77 -22.42 -27.65
CA VAL A 67 36.22 -23.39 -26.65
C VAL A 67 35.22 -24.54 -26.60
N THR A 68 35.71 -25.75 -26.86
CA THR A 68 34.86 -26.95 -26.81
C THR A 68 34.41 -27.28 -25.37
N ALA A 69 33.45 -28.20 -25.23
CA ALA A 69 33.04 -28.67 -23.91
C ALA A 69 34.19 -29.41 -23.23
N GLY A 70 34.45 -29.09 -21.98
CA GLY A 70 35.56 -29.62 -21.22
C GLY A 70 35.86 -28.81 -19.97
N THR A 71 36.69 -29.39 -19.11
CA THR A 71 37.27 -28.70 -17.95
C THR A 71 38.70 -28.33 -18.27
N TYR A 72 38.97 -27.02 -18.25
CA TYR A 72 40.26 -26.43 -18.58
C TYR A 72 40.93 -25.96 -17.29
N TYR A 73 42.05 -26.61 -16.96
CA TYR A 73 42.79 -26.39 -15.71
C TYR A 73 43.75 -25.20 -15.84
N GLU A 74 43.20 -24.02 -16.09
CA GLU A 74 43.95 -22.82 -16.46
C GLU A 74 43.53 -21.63 -15.59
N ASN A 75 44.50 -20.79 -15.22
CA ASN A 75 44.23 -19.40 -14.93
C ASN A 75 44.46 -18.60 -16.21
N LEU A 76 43.69 -17.54 -16.42
CA LEU A 76 43.69 -16.79 -17.67
C LEU A 76 44.08 -15.33 -17.46
N THR A 77 44.80 -14.76 -18.43
CA THR A 77 45.09 -13.33 -18.53
C THR A 77 44.76 -12.84 -19.94
N ILE A 78 43.87 -11.87 -20.03
CA ILE A 78 43.51 -11.18 -21.28
C ILE A 78 43.93 -9.73 -21.14
N SER A 79 44.99 -9.33 -21.85
CA SER A 79 45.54 -7.99 -21.74
C SER A 79 45.73 -7.30 -23.08
N ASN A 80 45.32 -6.04 -23.16
CA ASN A 80 45.48 -5.17 -24.34
C ASN A 80 44.90 -5.78 -25.63
N LYS A 81 43.74 -6.44 -25.54
CA LYS A 81 43.02 -6.97 -26.71
C LYS A 81 41.84 -6.06 -27.04
N ILE A 82 41.55 -5.90 -28.32
CA ILE A 82 40.42 -5.11 -28.82
C ILE A 82 39.46 -6.04 -29.57
N ASN A 83 38.16 -5.99 -29.29
CA ASN A 83 37.12 -6.75 -29.99
C ASN A 83 37.29 -8.29 -29.97
N LEU A 84 38.03 -8.87 -29.03
CA LEU A 84 38.20 -10.32 -28.91
C LEU A 84 36.90 -10.96 -28.39
N THR A 85 36.51 -12.11 -28.96
CA THR A 85 35.36 -12.90 -28.50
C THR A 85 35.82 -14.29 -28.05
N ILE A 86 35.40 -14.73 -26.87
CA ILE A 86 35.63 -16.09 -26.36
C ILE A 86 34.27 -16.75 -26.12
N THR A 87 33.99 -17.85 -26.82
CA THR A 87 32.73 -18.59 -26.74
C THR A 87 32.96 -20.03 -26.30
N GLY A 88 32.42 -20.41 -25.16
CA GLY A 88 32.36 -21.81 -24.72
C GLY A 88 31.12 -22.54 -25.23
N ALA A 89 31.07 -23.85 -24.98
CA ALA A 89 29.96 -24.73 -25.34
C ALA A 89 28.72 -24.59 -24.43
N GLY A 90 28.74 -23.70 -23.43
CA GLY A 90 27.64 -23.42 -22.52
C GLY A 90 28.02 -23.53 -21.03
N ILE A 91 27.17 -22.96 -20.17
CA ILE A 91 27.30 -23.03 -18.71
C ILE A 91 27.37 -24.50 -18.27
N GLY A 92 28.37 -24.86 -17.47
CA GLY A 92 28.60 -26.24 -17.00
C GLY A 92 29.23 -27.18 -18.04
N SER A 93 29.21 -26.82 -19.33
CA SER A 93 29.85 -27.58 -20.42
C SER A 93 31.30 -27.18 -20.62
N THR A 94 31.58 -25.87 -20.67
CA THR A 94 32.96 -25.33 -20.70
C THR A 94 33.27 -24.73 -19.34
N ILE A 95 34.19 -25.37 -18.60
CA ILE A 95 34.57 -24.97 -17.24
C ILE A 95 36.02 -24.52 -17.26
N ILE A 96 36.26 -23.26 -16.92
CA ILE A 96 37.58 -22.68 -16.67
C ILE A 96 37.80 -22.74 -15.17
N GLN A 97 38.77 -23.52 -14.71
CA GLN A 97 39.11 -23.61 -13.29
C GLN A 97 40.63 -23.71 -13.11
N PRO A 98 41.26 -22.88 -12.30
CA PRO A 98 42.70 -22.93 -12.11
C PRO A 98 43.13 -24.07 -11.17
N ASN A 99 44.33 -24.62 -11.40
CA ASN A 99 45.08 -25.38 -10.38
C ASN A 99 45.91 -24.45 -9.47
N VAL A 100 46.22 -23.25 -9.95
CA VAL A 100 46.91 -22.18 -9.23
C VAL A 100 46.34 -20.86 -9.69
N LEU A 101 46.08 -19.95 -8.76
CA LEU A 101 45.54 -18.63 -9.07
C LEU A 101 46.58 -17.76 -9.80
N LYS A 102 46.09 -16.88 -10.68
CA LYS A 102 46.88 -15.85 -11.32
C LYS A 102 47.10 -14.69 -10.36
N THR A 103 48.36 -14.35 -10.11
CA THR A 103 48.74 -13.06 -9.54
C THR A 103 48.63 -11.97 -10.61
N ALA A 104 47.76 -10.98 -10.40
CA ALA A 104 47.43 -9.94 -11.37
C ALA A 104 48.52 -8.87 -11.51
N GLY A 105 49.32 -8.64 -10.47
CA GLY A 105 50.26 -7.52 -10.39
C GLY A 105 49.55 -6.16 -10.24
N VAL A 106 48.27 -6.17 -9.89
CA VAL A 106 47.42 -4.99 -9.74
C VAL A 106 46.64 -5.14 -8.43
N ALA A 107 46.64 -4.07 -7.65
CA ALA A 107 45.92 -3.98 -6.39
C ALA A 107 44.43 -3.70 -6.62
N HIS A 108 43.59 -4.14 -5.69
CA HIS A 108 42.17 -3.80 -5.63
C HIS A 108 41.76 -3.71 -4.17
N LYS A 109 41.08 -2.63 -3.79
CA LYS A 109 40.61 -2.41 -2.42
C LYS A 109 41.71 -2.59 -1.35
N TYR A 110 41.66 -3.66 -0.56
CA TYR A 110 42.62 -3.94 0.52
C TYR A 110 43.77 -4.84 0.08
N ASP A 111 43.64 -5.49 -1.08
CA ASP A 111 44.61 -6.44 -1.60
C ASP A 111 45.61 -5.71 -2.48
N THR A 112 46.89 -5.72 -2.10
CA THR A 112 47.96 -5.05 -2.86
C THR A 112 48.32 -5.77 -4.15
N ASP A 113 47.90 -7.03 -4.31
CA ASP A 113 48.09 -7.83 -5.51
C ASP A 113 47.01 -8.92 -5.59
N MET A 114 46.11 -8.80 -6.56
CA MET A 114 44.95 -9.68 -6.69
C MET A 114 45.35 -11.08 -7.18
N ARG A 115 44.84 -12.12 -6.51
CA ARG A 115 44.93 -13.52 -6.95
C ARG A 115 43.60 -14.02 -7.48
N VAL A 116 43.55 -14.42 -8.75
CA VAL A 116 42.29 -14.62 -9.48
C VAL A 116 42.31 -15.83 -10.41
N ALA A 117 41.14 -16.29 -10.87
CA ALA A 117 41.04 -17.31 -11.91
C ALA A 117 41.15 -16.69 -13.32
N LEU A 118 40.50 -15.54 -13.54
CA LEU A 118 40.54 -14.79 -14.78
C LEU A 118 40.90 -13.32 -14.50
N PHE A 119 41.97 -12.84 -15.13
CA PHE A 119 42.37 -11.43 -15.12
C PHE A 119 42.16 -10.79 -16.49
N VAL A 120 41.31 -9.77 -16.56
CA VAL A 120 41.10 -8.92 -17.75
C VAL A 120 41.66 -7.54 -17.47
N ASN A 121 42.57 -7.06 -18.31
CA ASN A 121 43.29 -5.82 -18.07
C ASN A 121 43.45 -5.01 -19.35
N ARG A 122 42.99 -3.75 -19.36
CA ARG A 122 43.22 -2.82 -20.49
C ARG A 122 42.75 -3.34 -21.86
N SER A 123 41.79 -4.27 -21.87
CA SER A 123 41.18 -4.81 -23.09
C SER A 123 39.87 -4.06 -23.36
N THR A 124 39.51 -3.84 -24.62
CA THR A 124 38.33 -3.08 -24.99
C THR A 124 37.38 -3.88 -25.88
N ASN A 125 36.08 -3.70 -25.64
CA ASN A 125 35.01 -4.42 -26.31
C ASN A 125 35.21 -5.96 -26.32
N LEU A 126 35.66 -6.53 -25.20
CA LEU A 126 35.84 -7.97 -25.03
C LEU A 126 34.48 -8.66 -24.84
N THR A 127 34.26 -9.83 -25.45
CA THR A 127 33.09 -10.68 -25.16
C THR A 127 33.54 -12.03 -24.62
N ILE A 128 33.02 -12.45 -23.46
CA ILE A 128 33.19 -13.82 -22.92
C ILE A 128 31.81 -14.43 -22.74
N GLN A 129 31.53 -15.57 -23.37
CA GLN A 129 30.20 -16.16 -23.33
C GLN A 129 30.17 -17.68 -23.24
N GLY A 130 29.11 -18.23 -22.64
CA GLY A 130 28.86 -19.67 -22.63
C GLY A 130 29.87 -20.48 -21.81
N VAL A 131 30.33 -19.94 -20.67
CA VAL A 131 31.37 -20.57 -19.83
C VAL A 131 30.98 -20.61 -18.36
N THR A 132 31.57 -21.54 -17.62
CA THR A 132 31.69 -21.46 -16.15
C THR A 132 33.11 -21.08 -15.78
N ILE A 133 33.30 -20.05 -14.96
CA ILE A 133 34.58 -19.64 -14.40
C ILE A 133 34.54 -19.95 -12.90
N SER A 134 35.47 -20.78 -12.43
CA SER A 134 35.51 -21.26 -11.05
C SER A 134 36.76 -20.76 -10.33
N GLY A 135 36.63 -20.40 -9.05
CA GLY A 135 37.75 -20.18 -8.13
C GLY A 135 38.46 -21.48 -7.70
N SER A 136 37.86 -22.64 -8.00
CA SER A 136 38.42 -23.98 -7.76
C SER A 136 38.68 -24.31 -6.28
N GLY A 137 38.06 -23.58 -5.34
CA GLY A 137 38.28 -23.77 -3.90
C GLY A 137 39.66 -23.30 -3.42
N LEU A 138 40.32 -22.44 -4.20
CA LEU A 138 41.68 -21.95 -3.93
C LEU A 138 41.71 -20.65 -3.12
N ALA A 139 40.56 -20.20 -2.59
CA ALA A 139 40.40 -18.93 -1.90
C ALA A 139 40.93 -17.72 -2.71
N PRO A 140 40.41 -17.47 -3.92
CA PRO A 140 40.79 -16.30 -4.70
C PRO A 140 40.45 -15.00 -3.97
N ASN A 141 41.19 -13.93 -4.27
CA ASN A 141 40.73 -12.59 -3.91
C ASN A 141 39.47 -12.26 -4.70
N ALA A 142 39.45 -12.52 -6.01
CA ALA A 142 38.24 -12.52 -6.83
C ALA A 142 38.29 -13.66 -7.86
N VAL A 143 37.15 -14.25 -8.24
CA VAL A 143 37.16 -15.25 -9.33
C VAL A 143 37.51 -14.57 -10.66
N VAL A 144 36.87 -13.44 -10.96
CA VAL A 144 37.17 -12.59 -12.12
C VAL A 144 37.63 -11.22 -11.64
N PHE A 145 38.71 -10.70 -12.20
CA PHE A 145 39.13 -9.30 -11.99
C PHE A 145 39.20 -8.54 -13.31
N TRP A 146 38.40 -7.48 -13.39
CA TRP A 146 38.17 -6.66 -14.58
C TRP A 146 38.70 -5.24 -14.36
N ASN A 147 39.92 -4.99 -14.82
CA ASN A 147 40.63 -3.74 -14.56
C ASN A 147 40.80 -2.90 -15.84
N ALA A 148 40.32 -1.65 -15.80
CA ALA A 148 40.45 -0.66 -16.88
C ALA A 148 40.10 -1.23 -18.26
N ALA A 149 39.05 -2.06 -18.33
CA ALA A 149 38.66 -2.81 -19.51
C ALA A 149 37.19 -2.56 -19.87
N SER A 150 36.82 -2.74 -21.13
CA SER A 150 35.42 -2.65 -21.59
C SER A 150 34.93 -3.92 -22.27
N GLY A 151 33.67 -4.30 -22.07
CA GLY A 151 33.14 -5.54 -22.66
C GLY A 151 31.91 -6.13 -21.98
N GLU A 152 31.63 -7.38 -22.32
CA GLU A 152 30.48 -8.16 -21.84
C GLU A 152 30.92 -9.58 -21.42
N ILE A 153 30.40 -10.04 -20.28
CA ILE A 153 30.31 -11.46 -19.95
C ILE A 153 28.84 -11.87 -20.03
N LYS A 154 28.51 -12.91 -20.79
CA LYS A 154 27.12 -13.35 -20.92
C LYS A 154 26.91 -14.85 -20.96
N ASP A 155 25.71 -15.28 -20.56
CA ASP A 155 25.33 -16.69 -20.50
C ASP A 155 26.41 -17.52 -19.79
N ALA A 156 26.82 -17.04 -18.61
CA ALA A 156 27.97 -17.54 -17.88
C ALA A 156 27.64 -17.82 -16.41
N ARG A 157 28.48 -18.62 -15.78
CA ARG A 157 28.46 -18.83 -14.33
C ARG A 157 29.83 -18.52 -13.73
N ILE A 158 29.86 -17.69 -12.69
CA ILE A 158 31.04 -17.35 -11.91
C ILE A 158 30.83 -17.91 -10.51
N THR A 159 31.71 -18.81 -10.09
CA THR A 159 31.48 -19.61 -8.89
C THR A 159 32.77 -19.87 -8.11
N ASP A 160 32.65 -20.13 -6.82
CA ASP A 160 33.73 -20.72 -6.04
C ASP A 160 33.18 -21.74 -5.03
N THR A 161 34.05 -22.61 -4.53
CA THR A 161 33.72 -23.66 -3.56
C THR A 161 34.49 -23.52 -2.25
N THR A 162 35.27 -22.45 -2.10
CA THR A 162 35.96 -22.13 -0.84
C THR A 162 34.91 -21.91 0.26
N PRO A 163 35.06 -22.55 1.43
CA PRO A 163 34.18 -22.28 2.57
C PRO A 163 34.20 -20.80 2.96
N ILE A 164 33.04 -20.24 3.30
CA ILE A 164 32.95 -18.84 3.75
C ILE A 164 33.73 -18.61 5.05
N THR A 165 34.29 -17.42 5.19
CA THR A 165 35.13 -16.95 6.30
C THR A 165 34.80 -15.50 6.63
N GLY A 166 35.32 -14.97 7.73
CA GLY A 166 35.16 -13.54 8.09
C GLY A 166 36.05 -12.55 7.33
N VAL A 167 36.83 -13.00 6.34
CA VAL A 167 37.78 -12.16 5.61
C VAL A 167 37.06 -11.24 4.61
N GLN A 168 37.47 -9.97 4.49
CA GLN A 168 36.80 -8.98 3.63
C GLN A 168 37.16 -9.08 2.13
N THR A 169 37.65 -10.23 1.67
CA THR A 169 38.01 -10.53 0.27
C THR A 169 37.32 -11.81 -0.21
N GLY A 170 37.51 -12.22 -1.46
CA GLY A 170 36.83 -13.38 -2.05
C GLY A 170 35.57 -12.97 -2.79
N GLN A 171 35.73 -12.09 -3.77
CA GLN A 171 34.66 -11.62 -4.64
C GLN A 171 34.32 -12.63 -5.73
N GLY A 172 33.07 -12.60 -6.23
CA GLY A 172 32.77 -13.24 -7.53
C GLY A 172 33.48 -12.47 -8.65
N VAL A 173 33.16 -11.18 -8.79
CA VAL A 173 33.75 -10.28 -9.77
C VAL A 173 34.28 -9.03 -9.07
N ALA A 174 35.55 -8.71 -9.26
CA ALA A 174 36.12 -7.41 -8.91
C ALA A 174 36.22 -6.54 -10.17
N VAL A 175 35.79 -5.28 -10.10
CA VAL A 175 35.89 -4.30 -11.19
C VAL A 175 36.62 -3.07 -10.66
N ASP A 176 37.65 -2.62 -11.38
CA ASP A 176 38.48 -1.49 -10.94
C ASP A 176 38.94 -0.63 -12.13
N ALA A 177 39.24 0.63 -11.84
CA ALA A 177 39.87 1.60 -12.73
C ALA A 177 40.64 2.61 -11.87
N SER A 178 41.77 3.12 -12.37
CA SER A 178 42.50 4.22 -11.73
C SER A 178 42.61 5.46 -12.62
N SER A 179 43.25 6.51 -12.11
CA SER A 179 43.40 7.85 -12.72
C SER A 179 43.37 7.88 -14.24
N GLY A 180 42.28 8.42 -14.80
CA GLY A 180 42.11 8.65 -16.24
C GLY A 180 41.73 7.41 -17.06
N MET A 181 41.43 6.29 -16.40
CA MET A 181 40.96 5.06 -17.04
C MET A 181 39.48 4.81 -16.76
N THR A 182 38.85 4.08 -17.67
CA THR A 182 37.47 3.64 -17.56
C THR A 182 37.42 2.12 -17.57
N SER A 183 36.62 1.54 -16.68
CA SER A 183 36.24 0.14 -16.69
C SER A 183 34.73 0.05 -16.94
N SER A 184 34.30 -0.67 -17.96
CA SER A 184 32.88 -0.87 -18.26
C SER A 184 32.60 -2.35 -18.46
N LEU A 185 31.67 -2.90 -17.70
CA LEU A 185 31.37 -4.32 -17.75
C LEU A 185 29.85 -4.52 -17.84
N ASN A 186 29.42 -5.16 -18.93
CA ASN A 186 28.07 -5.68 -19.05
C ASN A 186 28.04 -7.15 -18.61
N LEU A 187 27.08 -7.52 -17.77
CA LEU A 187 26.83 -8.88 -17.32
C LEU A 187 25.42 -9.28 -17.76
N THR A 188 25.31 -10.11 -18.79
CA THR A 188 24.00 -10.51 -19.34
C THR A 188 23.72 -11.98 -19.03
N ASN A 189 22.67 -12.26 -18.25
CA ASN A 189 22.32 -13.62 -17.84
C ASN A 189 23.49 -14.38 -17.15
N VAL A 190 24.14 -13.72 -16.19
CA VAL A 190 25.27 -14.28 -15.44
C VAL A 190 24.83 -14.78 -14.07
N GLN A 191 25.25 -15.99 -13.69
CA GLN A 191 25.02 -16.58 -12.37
C GLN A 191 26.27 -16.42 -11.51
N ILE A 192 26.15 -15.75 -10.36
CA ILE A 192 27.25 -15.53 -9.42
C ILE A 192 26.90 -16.17 -8.06
N ASN A 193 27.71 -17.10 -7.60
CA ASN A 193 27.51 -17.76 -6.31
C ASN A 193 28.83 -18.25 -5.70
N GLY A 194 28.79 -18.66 -4.43
CA GLY A 194 29.96 -19.21 -3.73
C GLY A 194 31.06 -18.19 -3.41
N PHE A 195 30.78 -16.89 -3.58
CA PHE A 195 31.68 -15.82 -3.16
C PHE A 195 31.70 -15.71 -1.62
N ASN A 196 32.79 -15.16 -1.08
CA ASN A 196 33.00 -15.01 0.36
C ASN A 196 32.44 -13.68 0.88
N LYS A 197 32.77 -12.54 0.24
CA LYS A 197 32.33 -11.20 0.70
C LYS A 197 31.29 -10.55 -0.23
N ASN A 198 31.69 -10.19 -1.45
CA ASN A 198 30.81 -9.50 -2.40
C ASN A 198 30.62 -10.34 -3.67
N GLY A 199 29.39 -10.43 -4.19
CA GLY A 199 29.14 -11.04 -5.49
C GLY A 199 29.86 -10.27 -6.59
N ILE A 200 29.65 -8.94 -6.61
CA ILE A 200 30.38 -7.98 -7.43
C ILE A 200 30.96 -6.88 -6.53
N ASP A 201 32.22 -6.52 -6.73
CA ASP A 201 32.95 -5.49 -5.98
C ASP A 201 33.49 -4.46 -6.98
N ALA A 202 32.71 -3.40 -7.21
CA ALA A 202 33.08 -2.29 -8.08
C ALA A 202 33.69 -1.18 -7.22
N VAL A 203 35.02 -1.07 -7.26
CA VAL A 203 35.77 -0.13 -6.41
C VAL A 203 36.83 0.54 -7.24
N ASP A 204 36.89 1.87 -7.22
CA ASP A 204 37.91 2.60 -7.97
C ASP A 204 39.22 2.77 -7.18
N GLY A 205 40.29 3.06 -7.91
CA GLY A 205 41.58 3.44 -7.34
C GLY A 205 42.66 2.38 -7.34
N ASN A 206 42.39 1.15 -7.78
CA ASN A 206 43.33 0.02 -7.75
C ASN A 206 44.05 -0.09 -6.40
N GLY A 207 43.26 -0.11 -5.32
CA GLY A 207 43.77 -0.16 -3.94
C GLY A 207 44.35 1.16 -3.38
N GLY A 208 44.54 2.18 -4.23
CA GLY A 208 45.07 3.50 -3.88
C GLY A 208 44.02 4.62 -3.89
N THR A 209 44.48 5.85 -4.11
CA THR A 209 43.67 7.08 -4.13
C THR A 209 43.64 7.76 -5.51
N SER A 210 43.77 6.96 -6.59
CA SER A 210 43.87 7.46 -7.96
C SER A 210 42.53 7.26 -8.70
N PRO A 211 41.68 8.29 -8.85
CA PRO A 211 40.26 8.14 -9.21
C PRO A 211 40.03 7.56 -10.60
N GLY A 212 39.16 6.56 -10.72
CA GLY A 212 38.77 5.95 -12.02
C GLY A 212 37.29 6.16 -12.36
N THR A 213 36.88 5.71 -13.55
CA THR A 213 35.46 5.61 -13.89
C THR A 213 35.07 4.15 -14.05
N ILE A 214 34.04 3.69 -13.35
CA ILE A 214 33.54 2.32 -13.39
C ILE A 214 32.04 2.34 -13.74
N ILE A 215 31.67 1.56 -14.75
CA ILE A 215 30.28 1.39 -15.20
C ILE A 215 29.97 -0.11 -15.25
N VAL A 216 29.09 -0.60 -14.38
CA VAL A 216 28.70 -2.02 -14.32
C VAL A 216 27.21 -2.14 -14.61
N ASN A 217 26.86 -2.79 -15.73
CA ASN A 217 25.47 -3.02 -16.13
C ASN A 217 25.12 -4.50 -16.03
N LEU A 218 24.02 -4.82 -15.35
CA LEU A 218 23.51 -6.18 -15.27
C LEU A 218 22.18 -6.29 -16.01
N ASN A 219 22.02 -7.36 -16.79
CA ASN A 219 20.79 -7.66 -17.52
C ASN A 219 20.45 -9.16 -17.42
N GLY A 220 19.57 -9.53 -16.50
CA GLY A 220 19.27 -10.93 -16.21
C GLY A 220 20.34 -11.61 -15.33
N GLY A 221 20.04 -12.84 -14.91
CA GLY A 221 20.96 -13.67 -14.12
C GLY A 221 20.65 -13.64 -12.62
N SER A 222 21.61 -14.09 -11.82
CA SER A 222 21.43 -14.22 -10.37
C SER A 222 22.71 -13.97 -9.58
N ILE A 223 22.56 -13.42 -8.38
CA ILE A 223 23.61 -13.31 -7.37
C ILE A 223 23.06 -13.98 -6.10
N THR A 224 23.69 -15.08 -5.69
CA THR A 224 23.22 -15.86 -4.54
C THR A 224 24.32 -15.95 -3.49
N GLY A 225 24.05 -15.37 -2.33
CA GLY A 225 24.88 -15.51 -1.14
C GLY A 225 24.71 -16.88 -0.47
N PHE A 226 25.35 -17.05 0.68
CA PHE A 226 25.37 -18.29 1.42
C PHE A 226 24.06 -18.58 2.19
N GLY A 227 23.24 -17.55 2.42
CA GLY A 227 22.12 -17.58 3.34
C GLY A 227 22.53 -17.23 4.77
N PRO A 228 21.68 -17.56 5.77
CA PRO A 228 21.92 -17.21 7.17
C PRO A 228 23.30 -17.65 7.66
N THR A 229 24.12 -16.70 8.10
CA THR A 229 25.50 -16.97 8.57
C THR A 229 25.92 -16.03 9.70
N ASP A 230 26.85 -16.49 10.54
CA ASP A 230 27.51 -15.72 11.60
C ASP A 230 28.93 -15.27 11.23
N ARG A 231 29.37 -15.59 10.00
CA ARG A 231 30.78 -15.43 9.60
C ARG A 231 31.09 -14.07 9.00
N ILE A 232 30.21 -13.57 8.14
CA ILE A 232 30.46 -12.36 7.36
C ILE A 232 29.15 -11.80 6.82
N ALA A 233 28.99 -10.47 6.91
CA ALA A 233 27.97 -9.74 6.18
C ALA A 233 28.29 -9.75 4.68
N GLN A 234 27.60 -10.57 3.90
CA GLN A 234 27.82 -10.64 2.46
C GLN A 234 27.08 -9.53 1.75
N ASN A 235 27.62 -9.03 0.64
CA ASN A 235 26.86 -8.15 -0.25
C ASN A 235 26.66 -8.77 -1.62
N GLY A 236 25.52 -8.51 -2.24
CA GLY A 236 25.30 -8.86 -3.64
C GLY A 236 26.24 -8.05 -4.53
N ILE A 237 26.12 -6.72 -4.46
CA ILE A 237 26.92 -5.77 -5.24
C ILE A 237 27.39 -4.62 -4.35
N LEU A 238 28.69 -4.34 -4.34
CA LEU A 238 29.27 -3.11 -3.77
C LEU A 238 29.61 -2.14 -4.90
N PHE A 239 29.14 -0.90 -4.78
CA PHE A 239 29.64 0.27 -5.51
C PHE A 239 30.37 1.19 -4.54
N TRP A 240 31.65 1.47 -4.79
CA TRP A 240 32.45 2.32 -3.89
C TRP A 240 33.46 3.21 -4.63
N GLU A 241 33.21 4.52 -4.62
CA GLU A 241 34.12 5.60 -5.03
C GLU A 241 35.16 5.87 -3.94
N ARG A 242 36.01 4.89 -3.70
CA ARG A 242 37.05 4.96 -2.68
C ARG A 242 38.12 6.01 -2.99
N ALA A 243 38.43 6.24 -4.26
CA ALA A 243 39.47 7.16 -4.71
C ALA A 243 38.92 8.51 -5.22
N GLY A 244 37.60 8.73 -5.11
CA GLY A 244 36.91 9.95 -5.56
C GLY A 244 36.64 10.00 -7.06
N GLY A 245 36.62 8.84 -7.72
CA GLY A 245 36.19 8.68 -9.10
C GLY A 245 34.67 8.58 -9.22
N THR A 246 34.18 7.83 -10.21
CA THR A 246 32.74 7.59 -10.41
C THR A 246 32.50 6.10 -10.53
N VAL A 247 31.61 5.55 -9.72
CA VAL A 247 31.29 4.12 -9.74
C VAL A 247 29.77 3.94 -9.78
N GLY A 248 29.25 3.46 -10.90
CA GLY A 248 27.81 3.25 -11.07
C GLY A 248 27.45 2.30 -12.21
N GLY A 249 26.24 2.45 -12.75
CA GLY A 249 25.71 1.62 -13.83
C GLY A 249 24.21 1.34 -13.69
N SER A 250 23.74 0.18 -14.14
CA SER A 250 22.31 -0.17 -14.13
C SER A 250 22.07 -1.64 -13.84
N ILE A 251 20.94 -1.95 -13.19
CA ILE A 251 20.57 -3.32 -12.85
C ILE A 251 19.18 -3.59 -13.42
N ASN A 252 19.05 -4.62 -14.26
CA ASN A 252 17.80 -5.02 -14.86
C ASN A 252 17.63 -6.54 -14.81
N GLY A 253 16.49 -7.04 -14.32
CA GLY A 253 16.16 -8.47 -14.44
C GLY A 253 16.96 -9.42 -13.55
N VAL A 254 17.64 -8.94 -12.51
CA VAL A 254 18.57 -9.77 -11.69
C VAL A 254 17.85 -10.34 -10.48
N SER A 255 18.09 -11.62 -10.17
CA SER A 255 17.68 -12.22 -8.89
C SER A 255 18.80 -12.17 -7.85
N ILE A 256 18.62 -11.41 -6.77
CA ILE A 256 19.57 -11.25 -5.67
C ILE A 256 18.99 -11.95 -4.44
N SER A 257 19.74 -12.88 -3.84
CA SER A 257 19.17 -13.73 -2.78
C SER A 257 20.16 -14.28 -1.77
N ASN A 258 19.62 -14.67 -0.61
CA ASN A 258 20.32 -15.39 0.46
C ASN A 258 21.53 -14.62 1.00
N LEU A 259 21.30 -13.36 1.38
CA LEU A 259 22.28 -12.46 1.98
C LEU A 259 21.78 -12.10 3.37
N ASP A 260 22.14 -12.91 4.38
CA ASP A 260 21.61 -12.80 5.74
C ASP A 260 22.74 -13.01 6.76
N TYR A 261 23.10 -11.93 7.47
CA TYR A 261 24.08 -11.97 8.53
C TYR A 261 23.38 -11.93 9.89
N THR A 262 23.40 -13.07 10.55
CA THR A 262 22.62 -13.28 11.78
C THR A 262 23.03 -12.43 13.00
N PRO A 263 24.29 -11.97 13.15
CA PRO A 263 24.66 -11.02 14.21
C PRO A 263 24.21 -9.59 13.91
N THR A 264 23.90 -8.83 14.96
CA THR A 264 23.34 -7.47 14.84
C THR A 264 24.38 -6.35 14.79
N ASP A 265 25.67 -6.66 14.58
CA ASP A 265 26.75 -5.67 14.57
C ASP A 265 27.05 -5.11 13.16
N ASN A 266 26.45 -5.71 12.14
CA ASN A 266 26.56 -5.33 10.74
C ASN A 266 25.35 -5.88 9.97
N GLU A 267 25.24 -5.53 8.69
CA GLU A 267 24.12 -5.96 7.84
C GLU A 267 24.65 -6.46 6.49
N ALA A 268 24.10 -7.58 6.00
CA ALA A 268 24.32 -8.06 4.65
C ALA A 268 23.41 -7.31 3.66
N SER A 269 23.97 -6.75 2.58
CA SER A 269 23.19 -5.93 1.64
C SER A 269 23.01 -6.56 0.26
N GLY A 270 21.82 -6.46 -0.32
CA GLY A 270 21.61 -6.78 -1.73
C GLY A 270 22.47 -5.88 -2.62
N ILE A 271 22.24 -4.58 -2.50
CA ILE A 271 23.03 -3.52 -3.12
C ILE A 271 23.61 -2.61 -2.03
N LEU A 272 24.93 -2.44 -2.02
CA LEU A 272 25.64 -1.53 -1.14
C LEU A 272 26.24 -0.39 -1.97
N GLY A 273 25.57 0.77 -2.01
CA GLY A 273 26.07 2.00 -2.62
C GLY A 273 26.82 2.86 -1.61
N PHE A 274 28.14 2.65 -1.49
CA PHE A 274 28.98 3.31 -0.49
C PHE A 274 29.81 4.42 -1.14
N VAL A 275 29.19 5.59 -1.35
CA VAL A 275 29.71 6.68 -2.19
C VAL A 275 29.80 6.20 -3.63
N GLY A 276 28.68 6.16 -4.33
CA GLY A 276 28.49 5.52 -5.64
C GLY A 276 27.24 4.64 -5.64
N GLY A 277 26.85 4.09 -6.79
CA GLY A 277 25.65 3.28 -6.90
C GLY A 277 25.09 3.20 -8.33
N PRO A 278 24.16 2.27 -8.61
CA PRO A 278 23.50 2.22 -9.90
C PRO A 278 22.54 3.42 -10.04
N ASP A 279 22.40 3.94 -11.26
CA ASP A 279 21.40 4.97 -11.56
C ASP A 279 19.97 4.40 -11.44
N SER A 280 19.81 3.11 -11.76
CA SER A 280 18.52 2.43 -11.76
C SER A 280 18.60 0.94 -11.43
N ILE A 281 17.53 0.45 -10.82
CA ILE A 281 17.25 -0.96 -10.56
C ILE A 281 15.86 -1.25 -11.11
N SER A 282 15.74 -2.23 -12.01
CA SER A 282 14.46 -2.56 -12.63
C SER A 282 14.27 -4.07 -12.81
N ASN A 283 13.02 -4.51 -12.81
CA ASN A 283 12.61 -5.90 -13.07
C ASN A 283 13.36 -6.95 -12.24
N SER A 284 13.92 -6.55 -11.09
CA SER A 284 14.82 -7.37 -10.28
C SER A 284 14.08 -7.94 -9.07
N VAL A 285 14.60 -9.05 -8.55
CA VAL A 285 14.00 -9.79 -7.44
C VAL A 285 14.98 -9.84 -6.29
N PHE A 286 14.56 -9.36 -5.12
CA PHE A 286 15.27 -9.51 -3.86
C PHE A 286 14.55 -10.58 -3.02
N SER A 287 15.28 -11.53 -2.47
CA SER A 287 14.68 -12.61 -1.66
C SER A 287 15.62 -13.12 -0.58
N ASN A 288 15.18 -13.10 0.69
CA ASN A 288 16.01 -13.41 1.85
C ASN A 288 17.29 -12.56 1.88
N VAL A 289 17.11 -11.25 1.83
CA VAL A 289 18.18 -10.25 1.92
C VAL A 289 17.92 -9.41 3.16
N GLU A 290 18.93 -9.25 4.02
CA GLU A 290 18.78 -8.53 5.28
C GLU A 290 18.59 -7.01 5.10
N LEU A 291 19.34 -6.40 4.19
CA LEU A 291 19.13 -5.02 3.72
C LEU A 291 19.10 -5.01 2.20
N ASP A 292 17.97 -4.71 1.58
CA ASP A 292 17.85 -4.79 0.11
C ASP A 292 18.77 -3.79 -0.59
N ILE A 293 18.71 -2.52 -0.16
CA ILE A 293 19.43 -1.42 -0.80
C ILE A 293 19.96 -0.45 0.26
N TYR A 294 21.27 -0.21 0.24
CA TYR A 294 21.91 0.94 0.88
C TYR A 294 22.30 1.96 -0.20
N ALA A 295 21.88 3.21 -0.08
CA ALA A 295 22.06 4.22 -1.13
C ALA A 295 22.69 5.53 -0.65
N SER A 296 23.94 5.79 -1.01
CA SER A 296 24.56 7.11 -0.87
C SER A 296 24.15 8.10 -1.97
N GLU A 297 23.75 7.59 -3.13
CA GLU A 297 23.32 8.36 -4.32
C GLU A 297 21.87 8.03 -4.68
N ASN A 298 21.23 8.87 -5.50
CA ASN A 298 19.83 8.63 -5.87
C ASN A 298 19.73 7.38 -6.77
N ILE A 299 18.74 6.52 -6.51
CA ILE A 299 18.50 5.30 -7.28
C ILE A 299 17.03 5.28 -7.71
N ASP A 300 16.77 5.13 -9.01
CA ASP A 300 15.41 4.83 -9.49
C ASP A 300 15.16 3.32 -9.44
N ALA A 301 14.34 2.88 -8.48
CA ALA A 301 13.93 1.49 -8.29
C ALA A 301 12.44 1.28 -8.59
N SER A 302 11.83 2.16 -9.41
CA SER A 302 10.38 2.24 -9.56
C SER A 302 9.75 1.24 -10.53
N ILE A 303 10.57 0.47 -11.26
CA ILE A 303 10.12 -0.33 -12.40
C ILE A 303 10.26 -1.82 -12.10
N GLY A 304 9.15 -2.52 -11.87
CA GLY A 304 9.07 -3.98 -11.96
C GLY A 304 9.82 -4.79 -10.89
N ASN A 305 10.33 -4.16 -9.84
CA ASN A 305 11.06 -4.85 -8.77
C ASN A 305 10.13 -5.62 -7.82
N THR A 306 10.63 -6.74 -7.31
CA THR A 306 9.94 -7.60 -6.34
C THR A 306 10.82 -7.82 -5.12
N PHE A 307 10.26 -7.66 -3.92
CA PHE A 307 10.95 -7.81 -2.65
C PHE A 307 10.23 -8.88 -1.82
N ASP A 308 10.91 -9.97 -1.49
CA ASP A 308 10.35 -11.15 -0.80
C ASP A 308 8.98 -11.61 -1.35
N GLY A 309 8.89 -11.66 -2.68
CA GLY A 309 7.68 -12.08 -3.40
C GLY A 309 6.61 -10.99 -3.55
N VAL A 310 6.83 -9.79 -3.03
CA VAL A 310 5.94 -8.63 -3.19
C VAL A 310 6.40 -7.75 -4.33
N ALA A 311 5.61 -7.68 -5.41
CA ALA A 311 5.87 -6.75 -6.50
C ALA A 311 5.52 -5.31 -6.07
N ALA A 312 6.51 -4.41 -6.10
CA ALA A 312 6.36 -3.03 -5.62
C ALA A 312 5.26 -2.24 -6.37
N SER A 313 5.03 -2.56 -7.64
CA SER A 313 4.00 -1.92 -8.48
C SER A 313 2.56 -2.22 -8.05
N SER A 314 2.32 -3.33 -7.36
CA SER A 314 1.00 -3.78 -6.88
C SER A 314 0.92 -3.91 -5.35
N ALA A 315 1.97 -3.50 -4.65
CA ALA A 315 2.04 -3.59 -3.20
C ALA A 315 0.99 -2.67 -2.55
N THR A 316 0.40 -3.16 -1.46
CA THR A 316 -0.39 -2.34 -0.54
C THR A 316 0.52 -1.37 0.22
N ASP A 317 -0.02 -0.30 0.80
CA ASP A 317 0.78 0.66 1.59
C ASP A 317 1.51 -0.02 2.76
N ALA A 318 0.85 -0.97 3.45
CA ALA A 318 1.47 -1.77 4.50
C ALA A 318 2.70 -2.57 4.02
N GLN A 319 2.64 -3.11 2.81
CA GLN A 319 3.77 -3.81 2.20
C GLN A 319 4.86 -2.83 1.74
N LEU A 320 4.50 -1.65 1.26
CA LEU A 320 5.46 -0.62 0.87
C LEU A 320 6.21 -0.06 2.08
N PHE A 321 5.57 0.08 3.23
CA PHE A 321 6.25 0.40 4.49
C PHE A 321 7.23 -0.72 4.91
N ALA A 322 6.88 -1.99 4.72
CA ALA A 322 7.79 -3.09 5.02
C ALA A 322 8.99 -3.14 4.06
N ILE A 323 8.79 -2.84 2.78
CA ILE A 323 9.87 -2.72 1.80
C ILE A 323 10.78 -1.53 2.14
N GLU A 324 10.19 -0.40 2.53
CA GLU A 324 10.93 0.79 2.96
C GLU A 324 11.85 0.49 4.13
N ASP A 325 11.41 -0.28 5.13
CA ASP A 325 12.24 -0.66 6.29
C ASP A 325 13.45 -1.56 5.92
N MET A 326 13.49 -2.10 4.71
CA MET A 326 14.62 -2.89 4.17
C MET A 326 15.56 -2.05 3.29
N ILE A 327 15.34 -0.74 3.22
CA ILE A 327 16.13 0.20 2.40
C ILE A 327 16.71 1.26 3.33
N TYR A 328 18.02 1.51 3.20
CA TYR A 328 18.71 2.55 3.95
C TYR A 328 19.16 3.66 3.00
N HIS A 329 18.50 4.81 3.08
CA HIS A 329 18.62 5.88 2.10
C HIS A 329 18.31 7.28 2.70
N LYS A 330 18.03 8.28 1.84
CA LYS A 330 17.90 9.70 2.19
C LYS A 330 17.04 10.02 3.42
N ILE A 331 16.00 9.25 3.70
CA ILE A 331 15.08 9.56 4.81
C ILE A 331 15.41 8.86 6.12
N ASP A 332 16.44 8.01 6.18
CA ASP A 332 16.81 7.32 7.43
C ASP A 332 17.77 8.13 8.29
N ASN A 333 18.66 8.90 7.66
CA ASN A 333 19.74 9.56 8.37
C ASN A 333 19.96 11.00 7.92
N ALA A 334 19.74 11.95 8.84
CA ALA A 334 19.93 13.38 8.57
C ALA A 334 21.41 13.84 8.60
N THR A 335 22.33 13.00 9.08
CA THR A 335 23.75 13.36 9.26
C THR A 335 24.65 12.87 8.12
N LEU A 336 24.19 11.87 7.37
CA LEU A 336 24.88 11.32 6.23
C LEU A 336 24.35 11.94 4.94
N THR A 337 25.24 12.14 3.96
CA THR A 337 24.82 12.46 2.59
C THR A 337 24.36 11.16 1.93
N LEU A 338 23.05 10.91 1.99
CA LEU A 338 22.42 9.76 1.35
C LEU A 338 21.52 10.21 0.19
N GLY A 339 21.36 9.33 -0.78
CA GLY A 339 20.47 9.55 -1.92
C GLY A 339 19.14 8.86 -1.74
N LEU A 340 18.13 9.30 -2.49
CA LEU A 340 16.78 8.75 -2.39
C LEU A 340 16.65 7.53 -3.29
N VAL A 341 16.22 6.40 -2.73
CA VAL A 341 15.74 5.26 -3.52
C VAL A 341 14.26 5.45 -3.81
N THR A 342 13.89 5.55 -5.08
CA THR A 342 12.50 5.74 -5.48
C THR A 342 11.87 4.40 -5.83
N ILE A 343 11.09 3.83 -4.92
CA ILE A 343 10.35 2.57 -5.14
C ILE A 343 9.04 2.80 -5.90
N LYS A 344 8.44 3.98 -5.74
CA LYS A 344 7.24 4.41 -6.48
C LYS A 344 7.37 5.88 -6.86
N PRO A 345 7.13 6.25 -8.13
CA PRO A 345 7.28 7.65 -8.54
C PRO A 345 6.36 8.56 -7.74
N ASN A 346 6.85 9.76 -7.42
CA ASN A 346 6.14 10.79 -6.65
C ASN A 346 5.69 10.38 -5.24
N ASN A 347 6.22 9.30 -4.68
CA ASN A 347 5.88 8.81 -3.35
C ASN A 347 7.14 8.59 -2.50
N VAL A 348 7.04 8.92 -1.22
CA VAL A 348 8.02 8.55 -0.18
C VAL A 348 7.25 7.87 0.95
N TYR A 349 7.85 6.90 1.62
CA TYR A 349 7.25 6.13 2.70
C TYR A 349 8.01 6.40 3.99
N VAL A 350 7.34 6.84 5.05
CA VAL A 350 7.96 7.18 6.32
C VAL A 350 7.46 6.21 7.39
N THR A 351 8.38 5.53 8.04
CA THR A 351 8.11 4.51 9.07
C THR A 351 8.70 4.97 10.41
N PRO A 352 8.36 4.31 11.54
CA PRO A 352 9.03 4.57 12.80
C PRO A 352 10.56 4.37 12.73
N ALA A 353 11.05 3.50 11.84
CA ALA A 353 12.49 3.29 11.62
C ALA A 353 13.14 4.51 10.98
N SER A 354 12.52 5.07 9.93
CA SER A 354 13.01 6.30 9.32
C SER A 354 12.72 7.55 10.17
N GLY A 355 11.81 7.51 11.13
CA GLY A 355 11.79 8.37 12.34
C GLY A 355 11.53 9.88 12.18
N SER A 356 11.34 10.40 10.96
CA SER A 356 11.09 11.83 10.71
C SER A 356 10.22 12.05 9.48
N ILE A 357 9.06 12.67 9.68
CA ILE A 357 8.15 13.06 8.59
C ILE A 357 8.78 14.22 7.81
N LYS A 358 9.50 15.12 8.49
CA LYS A 358 10.22 16.21 7.84
C LYS A 358 11.26 15.72 6.83
N ARG A 359 11.96 14.61 7.11
CA ARG A 359 12.86 14.00 6.11
C ARG A 359 12.09 13.55 4.87
N GLY A 360 10.92 12.93 5.05
CA GLY A 360 10.01 12.62 3.94
C GLY A 360 9.58 13.85 3.15
N ILE A 361 9.18 14.93 3.84
CA ILE A 361 8.82 16.22 3.25
C ILE A 361 9.99 16.80 2.43
N ASP A 362 11.23 16.72 2.92
CA ASP A 362 12.39 17.24 2.20
C ASP A 362 12.73 16.38 0.98
N ALA A 363 12.58 15.06 1.08
CA ALA A 363 12.91 14.12 0.02
C ALA A 363 11.88 14.05 -1.11
N VAL A 364 10.58 14.18 -0.82
CA VAL A 364 9.51 13.99 -1.81
C VAL A 364 9.59 15.03 -2.94
N PRO A 365 9.36 14.67 -4.22
CA PRO A 365 9.29 15.67 -5.29
C PRO A 365 8.08 16.61 -5.12
N ILE A 366 8.11 17.76 -5.80
CA ILE A 366 7.00 18.73 -5.81
C ILE A 366 5.74 18.05 -6.36
N GLY A 367 4.61 18.22 -5.68
CA GLY A 367 3.33 17.58 -5.97
C GLY A 367 3.25 16.11 -5.55
N GLY A 368 4.29 15.57 -4.89
CA GLY A 368 4.33 14.18 -4.44
C GLY A 368 3.63 13.94 -3.10
N THR A 369 3.60 12.68 -2.68
CA THR A 369 2.94 12.21 -1.47
C THR A 369 3.95 11.62 -0.48
N VAL A 370 3.86 12.05 0.78
CA VAL A 370 4.53 11.43 1.93
C VAL A 370 3.52 10.50 2.59
N ASN A 371 3.71 9.19 2.43
CA ASN A 371 2.90 8.16 3.07
C ASN A 371 3.51 7.84 4.44
N VAL A 372 2.72 7.81 5.49
CA VAL A 372 3.22 7.67 6.86
C VAL A 372 2.61 6.43 7.52
N ALA A 373 3.45 5.50 7.93
CA ALA A 373 3.03 4.24 8.54
C ALA A 373 2.32 4.44 9.91
N PRO A 374 1.69 3.40 10.46
CA PRO A 374 1.27 3.40 11.86
C PRO A 374 2.46 3.61 12.78
N GLY A 375 2.34 4.52 13.76
CA GLY A 375 3.43 4.87 14.66
C GLY A 375 3.24 6.21 15.34
N THR A 376 4.15 6.52 16.27
CA THR A 376 4.24 7.85 16.90
C THR A 376 5.50 8.56 16.43
N TYR A 377 5.33 9.72 15.82
CA TYR A 377 6.39 10.50 15.19
C TYR A 377 6.61 11.79 15.96
N THR A 378 7.79 11.93 16.57
CA THR A 378 8.25 13.19 17.17
C THR A 378 9.48 13.65 16.41
N GLU A 379 9.42 14.83 15.78
CA GLU A 379 10.54 15.32 14.99
C GLU A 379 11.81 15.50 15.87
N PRO A 380 13.01 15.18 15.35
CA PRO A 380 14.26 15.45 16.05
C PRO A 380 14.39 16.92 16.47
N SER A 381 14.96 17.19 17.65
CA SER A 381 15.11 18.55 18.17
C SER A 381 15.94 19.47 17.26
N THR A 382 16.78 18.90 16.38
CA THR A 382 17.58 19.61 15.37
C THR A 382 16.73 20.25 14.27
N ILE A 383 15.51 19.74 14.03
CA ILE A 383 14.57 20.28 13.05
C ILE A 383 13.80 21.47 13.64
N GLY A 384 13.67 21.50 14.97
CA GLY A 384 12.91 22.52 15.70
C GLY A 384 11.41 22.20 15.82
N PRO A 385 10.63 23.09 16.46
CA PRO A 385 9.20 22.88 16.73
C PRO A 385 8.29 23.06 15.51
N GLN A 386 8.77 23.57 14.39
CA GLN A 386 7.95 23.93 13.22
C GLN A 386 8.26 23.02 12.01
N ILE A 387 7.22 22.47 11.40
CA ILE A 387 7.24 21.74 10.14
C ILE A 387 6.78 22.71 9.04
N SER A 388 7.73 23.22 8.26
CA SER A 388 7.45 24.11 7.14
C SER A 388 7.09 23.32 5.88
N ILE A 389 6.01 23.73 5.24
CA ILE A 389 5.51 23.21 3.96
C ILE A 389 5.67 24.32 2.92
N SER A 390 6.78 24.25 2.18
CA SER A 390 7.21 25.29 1.22
C SER A 390 7.07 24.86 -0.24
N LYS A 391 6.45 23.71 -0.51
CA LYS A 391 6.20 23.17 -1.84
C LYS A 391 4.91 22.37 -1.83
N ASP A 392 4.28 22.28 -3.00
CA ASP A 392 3.07 21.46 -3.17
C ASP A 392 3.37 20.02 -2.78
N LEU A 393 2.55 19.43 -1.90
CA LEU A 393 2.65 18.01 -1.50
C LEU A 393 1.41 17.56 -0.74
N SER A 394 1.29 16.24 -0.59
CA SER A 394 0.32 15.61 0.31
C SER A 394 1.02 14.82 1.42
N ILE A 395 0.45 14.80 2.62
CA ILE A 395 0.80 13.87 3.69
C ILE A 395 -0.40 12.98 3.98
N VAL A 396 -0.21 11.67 3.93
CA VAL A 396 -1.26 10.67 4.13
C VAL A 396 -0.79 9.67 5.17
N GLY A 397 -1.45 9.64 6.34
CA GLY A 397 -1.25 8.59 7.33
C GLY A 397 -1.95 7.29 6.93
N ALA A 398 -1.44 6.16 7.43
CA ALA A 398 -2.05 4.86 7.22
C ALA A 398 -3.46 4.80 7.81
N ASP A 399 -3.65 5.37 9.01
CA ASP A 399 -4.95 5.54 9.64
C ASP A 399 -4.86 6.61 10.74
N LYS A 400 -5.89 7.48 10.85
CA LYS A 400 -5.89 8.60 11.81
C LYS A 400 -5.75 8.15 13.26
N THR A 401 -6.16 6.94 13.62
CA THR A 401 -6.07 6.40 14.98
C THR A 401 -4.72 5.78 15.31
N THR A 402 -3.90 5.48 14.30
CA THR A 402 -2.61 4.78 14.48
C THR A 402 -1.39 5.56 14.01
N THR A 403 -1.55 6.54 13.11
CA THR A 403 -0.49 7.45 12.68
C THR A 403 -0.56 8.75 13.50
N ILE A 404 0.29 8.86 14.53
CA ILE A 404 0.26 9.95 15.51
C ILE A 404 1.51 10.82 15.33
N ILE A 405 1.32 12.10 15.08
CA ILE A 405 2.38 13.10 15.03
C ILE A 405 2.35 13.88 16.35
N LYS A 406 3.52 14.07 16.97
CA LYS A 406 3.70 14.86 18.19
C LYS A 406 4.74 15.96 17.99
N PRO A 407 4.54 17.13 18.62
CA PRO A 407 5.50 18.22 18.57
C PRO A 407 6.75 17.92 19.40
N SER A 408 7.91 18.34 18.91
CA SER A 408 9.20 18.18 19.60
C SER A 408 9.43 19.24 20.68
N ALA A 409 8.86 20.44 20.50
CA ALA A 409 9.01 21.58 21.40
C ALA A 409 7.79 22.52 21.32
N ASP A 410 7.75 23.51 22.21
CA ASP A 410 6.72 24.55 22.22
C ASP A 410 6.82 25.43 20.97
N THR A 411 5.67 25.81 20.40
CA THR A 411 5.63 26.83 19.34
C THR A 411 5.88 28.23 19.91
N GLY A 412 6.35 29.16 19.09
CA GLY A 412 6.54 30.57 19.47
C GLY A 412 7.75 30.87 20.36
N VAL A 413 8.49 29.86 20.84
CA VAL A 413 9.71 30.03 21.66
C VAL A 413 10.95 29.74 20.81
N GLY A 414 11.92 30.67 20.77
CA GLY A 414 13.23 30.45 20.14
C GLY A 414 13.26 30.42 18.61
N LEU A 415 12.15 30.72 17.94
CA LEU A 415 12.05 30.81 16.47
C LEU A 415 12.25 32.26 15.99
N THR A 416 12.91 32.45 14.84
CA THR A 416 13.22 33.77 14.26
C THR A 416 12.55 34.03 12.90
N THR A 417 11.60 33.19 12.48
CA THR A 417 10.89 33.29 11.18
C THR A 417 9.59 34.07 11.30
N ASN A 418 8.99 34.41 10.16
CA ASN A 418 7.89 35.38 10.07
C ASN A 418 6.54 34.86 10.59
N ASP A 419 6.44 33.57 10.97
CA ASP A 419 5.24 33.05 11.62
C ASP A 419 5.48 31.91 12.61
N VAL A 420 6.05 32.26 13.75
CA VAL A 420 6.48 31.33 14.81
C VAL A 420 5.36 30.56 15.51
N ASN A 421 4.09 30.87 15.22
CA ASN A 421 2.94 30.31 15.93
C ASN A 421 2.50 28.94 15.37
N GLY A 422 2.78 28.66 14.11
CA GLY A 422 2.38 27.41 13.46
C GLY A 422 3.30 26.26 13.83
N TRP A 423 2.73 25.14 14.27
CA TRP A 423 3.45 23.87 14.27
C TRP A 423 3.64 23.37 12.83
N PHE A 424 2.56 23.23 12.07
CA PHE A 424 2.62 23.15 10.60
C PHE A 424 2.46 24.56 10.03
N LEU A 425 3.41 25.00 9.22
CA LEU A 425 3.36 26.28 8.51
C LEU A 425 3.33 26.04 7.01
N ILE A 426 2.22 26.41 6.36
CA ILE A 426 2.07 26.32 4.90
C ILE A 426 2.31 27.71 4.31
N ASP A 427 3.28 27.78 3.39
CA ASP A 427 3.69 29.04 2.76
C ASP A 427 2.65 29.55 1.74
N PRO A 428 2.62 30.87 1.46
CA PRO A 428 1.77 31.43 0.42
C PRO A 428 2.00 30.79 -0.95
N GLY A 429 0.92 30.50 -1.67
CA GLY A 429 0.98 29.91 -3.02
C GLY A 429 1.25 28.41 -3.06
N VAL A 430 1.39 27.75 -1.90
CA VAL A 430 1.52 26.29 -1.80
C VAL A 430 0.15 25.62 -1.73
N THR A 431 0.00 24.48 -2.40
CA THR A 431 -1.13 23.56 -2.24
C THR A 431 -0.72 22.40 -1.33
N PHE A 432 -1.35 22.29 -0.18
CA PHE A 432 -1.05 21.26 0.82
C PHE A 432 -2.28 20.44 1.17
N ASP A 433 -2.14 19.11 1.08
CA ASP A 433 -3.16 18.17 1.51
C ASP A 433 -2.69 17.34 2.70
N LEU A 434 -3.52 17.23 3.74
CA LEU A 434 -3.25 16.42 4.94
C LEU A 434 -4.43 15.50 5.22
N SER A 435 -4.16 14.20 5.34
CA SER A 435 -5.19 13.24 5.72
C SER A 435 -4.72 12.06 6.56
N ASN A 436 -5.67 11.47 7.28
CA ASN A 436 -5.51 10.21 8.02
C ASN A 436 -4.42 10.25 9.10
N VAL A 437 -4.21 11.39 9.77
CA VAL A 437 -3.26 11.49 10.89
C VAL A 437 -3.94 11.98 12.18
N THR A 438 -3.32 11.69 13.32
CA THR A 438 -3.53 12.43 14.57
C THR A 438 -2.44 13.48 14.74
N LEU A 439 -2.81 14.74 14.90
CA LEU A 439 -1.96 15.79 15.43
C LEU A 439 -2.23 15.95 16.93
N ASP A 440 -1.30 15.48 17.77
CA ASP A 440 -1.43 15.46 19.22
C ASP A 440 -0.43 16.40 19.89
N GLY A 441 -0.92 17.54 20.37
CA GLY A 441 -0.12 18.58 21.05
C GLY A 441 0.24 18.27 22.49
N ASP A 442 -0.14 17.09 23.02
CA ASP A 442 0.02 16.74 24.42
C ASP A 442 1.45 16.93 24.93
N GLY A 443 1.57 17.56 26.10
CA GLY A 443 2.83 17.89 26.74
C GLY A 443 3.57 19.12 26.20
N LYS A 444 3.05 19.83 25.19
CA LYS A 444 3.66 21.05 24.62
C LYS A 444 2.68 22.22 24.51
N ASN A 445 3.21 23.44 24.57
CA ASN A 445 2.44 24.66 24.32
C ASN A 445 2.34 24.93 22.81
N ILE A 446 1.25 24.47 22.20
CA ILE A 446 0.99 24.64 20.76
C ILE A 446 0.01 25.79 20.52
N SER A 447 0.50 26.86 19.89
CA SER A 447 -0.23 28.09 19.59
C SER A 447 -1.21 27.85 18.43
N GLN A 448 -0.76 27.23 17.34
CA GLN A 448 -1.58 26.86 16.19
C GLN A 448 -1.08 25.52 15.65
N ALA A 449 -1.92 24.48 15.61
CA ALA A 449 -1.49 23.18 15.07
C ALA A 449 -1.18 23.29 13.57
N ILE A 450 -2.09 23.88 12.82
CA ILE A 450 -1.92 24.17 11.39
C ILE A 450 -2.14 25.66 11.18
N ARG A 451 -1.13 26.30 10.60
CA ARG A 451 -1.23 27.67 10.11
C ARG A 451 -0.98 27.68 8.61
N SER A 452 -1.99 28.05 7.84
CA SER A 452 -1.91 28.06 6.39
C SER A 452 -2.05 29.45 5.80
N HIS A 453 -1.10 29.81 4.94
CA HIS A 453 -1.23 30.88 3.94
C HIS A 453 -1.47 30.30 2.52
N GLY A 454 -1.50 28.98 2.40
CA GLY A 454 -1.69 28.24 1.16
C GLY A 454 -3.11 27.67 1.01
N SER A 455 -3.34 26.95 -0.08
CA SER A 455 -4.60 26.28 -0.39
C SER A 455 -4.49 24.77 -0.24
N GLY A 456 -5.56 24.03 -0.52
CA GLY A 456 -5.60 22.55 -0.45
C GLY A 456 -6.66 22.02 0.52
N THR A 457 -6.42 20.82 1.06
CA THR A 457 -7.37 20.06 1.87
C THR A 457 -6.78 19.59 3.21
N ILE A 458 -7.47 19.85 4.31
CA ILE A 458 -7.23 19.17 5.60
C ILE A 458 -8.42 18.27 5.89
N GLN A 459 -8.23 16.94 5.86
CA GLN A 459 -9.35 16.02 5.98
C GLN A 459 -9.12 14.73 6.77
N ASN A 460 -10.17 14.20 7.41
CA ASN A 460 -10.14 12.91 8.11
C ASN A 460 -8.98 12.79 9.11
N ASN A 461 -8.69 13.88 9.85
CA ASN A 461 -7.65 13.92 10.87
C ASN A 461 -8.27 14.02 12.26
N ILE A 462 -7.49 13.64 13.28
CA ILE A 462 -7.76 13.98 14.68
C ILE A 462 -6.79 15.08 15.08
N ILE A 463 -7.27 16.22 15.58
CA ILE A 463 -6.44 17.33 16.06
C ILE A 463 -6.80 17.58 17.52
N LYS A 464 -5.86 17.36 18.44
CA LYS A 464 -6.15 17.44 19.87
C LYS A 464 -5.01 17.99 20.71
N ASN A 465 -5.37 18.45 21.90
CA ASN A 465 -4.42 18.88 22.94
C ASN A 465 -3.58 20.10 22.53
N MET A 466 -4.20 21.08 21.85
CA MET A 466 -3.54 22.33 21.43
C MET A 466 -3.64 23.38 22.53
N GLY A 467 -3.07 23.07 23.70
CA GLY A 467 -3.18 23.87 24.92
C GLY A 467 -2.06 24.90 25.06
N TYR A 468 -2.27 26.12 24.55
CA TYR A 468 -1.38 27.25 24.85
C TYR A 468 -2.04 28.19 25.86
N ASN A 469 -1.69 28.10 27.15
CA ASN A 469 -2.24 28.97 28.21
C ASN A 469 -3.79 29.08 28.21
N PRO A 470 -4.55 27.96 28.21
CA PRO A 470 -6.00 27.95 28.01
C PRO A 470 -6.81 28.65 29.11
N SER A 471 -6.24 28.85 30.31
CA SER A 471 -6.94 29.42 31.48
C SER A 471 -6.43 30.80 31.90
N THR A 472 -5.44 31.35 31.20
CA THR A 472 -4.80 32.63 31.58
C THR A 472 -4.63 33.59 30.41
N ALA A 473 -4.25 33.09 29.23
CA ALA A 473 -4.11 33.91 28.03
C ALA A 473 -5.15 33.57 26.95
N TYR A 474 -5.90 32.48 27.13
CA TYR A 474 -6.91 31.98 26.20
C TYR A 474 -6.37 31.91 24.77
N LYS A 475 -5.31 31.11 24.57
CA LYS A 475 -4.65 30.88 23.28
C LYS A 475 -4.65 29.38 22.97
N GLY A 476 -4.12 29.01 21.80
CA GLY A 476 -4.11 27.64 21.31
C GLY A 476 -5.22 27.41 20.29
N MET A 477 -4.84 27.00 19.09
CA MET A 477 -5.76 26.84 17.97
C MET A 477 -5.48 25.52 17.23
N GLY A 478 -6.54 24.94 16.66
CA GLY A 478 -6.42 23.78 15.77
C GLY A 478 -5.93 24.23 14.39
N ILE A 479 -6.86 24.60 13.51
CA ILE A 479 -6.59 24.96 12.12
C ILE A 479 -6.79 26.46 11.92
N VAL A 480 -5.85 27.13 11.26
CA VAL A 480 -5.87 28.58 11.03
C VAL A 480 -5.55 28.87 9.58
N THR A 481 -6.43 29.60 8.89
CA THR A 481 -6.28 29.92 7.45
C THR A 481 -6.21 31.43 7.21
N PHE A 482 -5.25 31.85 6.39
CA PHE A 482 -5.06 33.21 5.87
C PHE A 482 -4.82 33.16 4.36
N ASP A 483 -5.05 34.29 3.69
CA ASP A 483 -4.65 34.60 2.30
C ASP A 483 -5.25 33.74 1.17
N ALA A 484 -5.51 32.46 1.42
CA ALA A 484 -6.02 31.49 0.47
C ALA A 484 -7.12 30.62 1.08
N ASN A 485 -7.97 30.08 0.21
CA ASN A 485 -9.08 29.23 0.62
C ASN A 485 -8.60 27.80 0.87
N MET A 486 -9.09 27.19 1.95
CA MET A 486 -8.87 25.77 2.25
C MET A 486 -10.19 25.01 2.32
N LEU A 487 -10.12 23.72 2.02
CA LEU A 487 -11.17 22.74 2.30
C LEU A 487 -10.82 22.03 3.60
N ILE A 488 -11.61 22.22 4.65
CA ILE A 488 -11.41 21.61 5.95
C ILE A 488 -12.58 20.67 6.21
N ARG A 489 -12.38 19.36 6.08
CA ARG A 489 -13.51 18.42 6.12
C ARG A 489 -13.32 17.16 6.94
N ASN A 490 -14.38 16.69 7.59
CA ASN A 490 -14.37 15.39 8.29
C ASN A 490 -13.26 15.25 9.34
N ASN A 491 -12.81 16.34 9.96
CA ASN A 491 -11.81 16.29 11.03
C ASN A 491 -12.48 16.24 12.40
N GLU A 492 -11.81 15.61 13.37
CA GLU A 492 -12.20 15.58 14.78
C GLU A 492 -11.28 16.49 15.59
N LEU A 493 -11.84 17.49 16.26
CA LEU A 493 -11.11 18.47 17.06
C LEU A 493 -11.58 18.43 18.51
N SER A 494 -10.63 18.34 19.45
CA SER A 494 -10.96 18.32 20.89
C SER A 494 -9.81 18.85 21.75
N ASN A 495 -10.13 19.29 22.96
CA ASN A 495 -9.15 19.84 23.90
C ASN A 495 -8.26 20.93 23.27
N ILE A 496 -8.88 21.86 22.55
CA ILE A 496 -8.21 22.99 21.90
C ILE A 496 -8.23 24.19 22.84
N GLY A 497 -7.12 24.94 22.91
CA GLY A 497 -6.93 25.96 23.92
C GLY A 497 -7.93 27.13 23.84
N ARG A 498 -8.26 27.60 22.63
CA ARG A 498 -9.22 28.69 22.38
C ARG A 498 -10.12 28.43 21.17
N ILE A 499 -9.53 28.24 19.97
CA ILE A 499 -10.28 28.19 18.70
C ILE A 499 -10.01 26.88 17.97
N GLY A 500 -11.04 26.09 17.67
CA GLY A 500 -10.92 24.89 16.86
C GLY A 500 -10.43 25.19 15.44
N ILE A 501 -11.24 25.93 14.68
CA ILE A 501 -10.95 26.34 13.30
C ILE A 501 -11.11 27.86 13.17
N TYR A 502 -10.09 28.55 12.67
CA TYR A 502 -10.06 29.99 12.48
C TYR A 502 -9.91 30.37 11.00
N VAL A 503 -10.82 31.22 10.51
CA VAL A 503 -10.76 31.81 9.16
C VAL A 503 -10.46 33.30 9.25
N GLY A 504 -9.31 33.70 8.71
CA GLY A 504 -8.74 35.03 8.86
C GLY A 504 -8.70 35.87 7.57
N SER A 505 -7.89 36.93 7.63
CA SER A 505 -7.74 37.90 6.54
C SER A 505 -7.28 37.26 5.23
N GLY A 506 -7.78 37.79 4.11
CA GLY A 506 -7.41 37.35 2.76
C GLY A 506 -8.17 36.10 2.28
N VAL A 507 -8.83 35.38 3.18
CA VAL A 507 -9.68 34.23 2.82
C VAL A 507 -11.01 34.72 2.26
N THR A 508 -11.34 34.27 1.05
CA THR A 508 -12.54 34.72 0.33
C THR A 508 -13.70 33.72 0.42
N ASN A 509 -13.41 32.43 0.62
CA ASN A 509 -14.38 31.39 0.92
C ASN A 509 -13.68 30.06 1.30
N SER A 510 -13.25 29.89 2.56
CA SER A 510 -12.86 28.55 3.04
C SER A 510 -14.11 27.71 3.32
N VAL A 511 -14.08 26.43 2.95
CA VAL A 511 -15.20 25.50 3.18
C VAL A 511 -14.86 24.60 4.36
N ILE A 512 -15.71 24.63 5.38
CA ILE A 512 -15.57 23.88 6.62
C ILE A 512 -16.75 22.92 6.67
N SER A 513 -16.54 21.63 6.40
CA SER A 513 -17.65 20.67 6.30
C SER A 513 -17.47 19.33 7.01
N GLY A 514 -18.53 18.79 7.61
CA GLY A 514 -18.47 17.44 8.23
C GLY A 514 -17.53 17.30 9.42
N ASN A 515 -16.98 18.41 9.95
CA ASN A 515 -16.04 18.35 11.08
C ASN A 515 -16.79 18.19 12.40
N THR A 516 -16.15 17.55 13.38
CA THR A 516 -16.63 17.46 14.75
C THR A 516 -15.72 18.25 15.68
N TYR A 517 -16.24 19.28 16.36
CA TYR A 517 -15.56 19.97 17.44
C TYR A 517 -16.24 19.67 18.78
N THR A 518 -15.46 19.17 19.74
CA THR A 518 -15.90 18.95 21.12
C THR A 518 -15.20 19.95 22.05
N GLY A 519 -15.98 20.90 22.58
CA GLY A 519 -15.53 21.87 23.57
C GLY A 519 -15.18 21.21 24.91
N LYS A 520 -14.42 21.94 25.73
CA LYS A 520 -13.89 21.44 27.01
C LYS A 520 -14.93 21.39 28.14
N GLY A 521 -16.16 21.86 27.89
CA GLY A 521 -17.21 21.93 28.90
C GLY A 521 -17.04 23.11 29.86
N ASN A 522 -17.72 23.04 31.02
CA ASN A 522 -17.67 24.09 32.03
C ASN A 522 -16.27 24.21 32.66
N GLY A 523 -15.74 25.42 32.72
CA GLY A 523 -14.50 25.72 33.45
C GLY A 523 -13.90 27.08 33.07
N ASN A 524 -12.69 27.35 33.58
CA ASN A 524 -11.98 28.59 33.30
C ASN A 524 -11.16 28.48 32.01
N TRP A 525 -11.86 28.60 30.89
CA TRP A 525 -11.31 28.58 29.54
C TRP A 525 -12.35 29.15 28.57
N LEU A 526 -11.91 29.45 27.34
CA LEU A 526 -12.81 29.80 26.24
C LEU A 526 -12.73 28.72 25.16
N ASP A 527 -13.88 28.45 24.56
CA ASP A 527 -14.05 27.59 23.40
C ASP A 527 -14.78 28.37 22.31
N TYR A 528 -14.15 28.49 21.15
CA TYR A 528 -14.80 28.83 19.89
C TYR A 528 -14.55 27.65 18.96
N GLY A 529 -15.59 26.84 18.70
CA GLY A 529 -15.43 25.68 17.82
C GLY A 529 -14.96 26.09 16.43
N ILE A 530 -15.65 27.08 15.86
CA ILE A 530 -15.27 27.73 14.60
C ILE A 530 -15.33 29.25 14.80
N GLU A 531 -14.30 29.98 14.35
CA GLU A 531 -14.27 31.44 14.34
C GLU A 531 -13.99 31.96 12.91
N VAL A 532 -14.80 32.91 12.46
CA VAL A 532 -14.57 33.68 11.23
C VAL A 532 -14.38 35.14 11.61
N GLY A 533 -13.24 35.71 11.25
CA GLY A 533 -12.89 37.06 11.66
C GLY A 533 -11.84 37.73 10.78
N ARG A 534 -11.53 39.00 11.11
CA ARG A 534 -10.53 39.81 10.38
C ARG A 534 -10.80 39.98 8.89
N GLY A 535 -12.07 39.99 8.47
CA GLY A 535 -12.45 40.10 7.06
C GLY A 535 -12.37 38.78 6.30
N GLY A 536 -12.26 37.65 6.99
CA GLY A 536 -12.34 36.32 6.40
C GLY A 536 -13.77 35.91 6.07
N ASN A 537 -13.90 35.01 5.10
CA ASN A 537 -15.19 34.51 4.62
C ASN A 537 -15.21 32.98 4.59
N ALA A 538 -16.30 32.38 5.07
CA ALA A 538 -16.42 30.93 5.15
C ALA A 538 -17.81 30.39 4.79
N THR A 539 -17.80 29.18 4.25
CA THR A 539 -18.98 28.30 4.14
C THR A 539 -18.82 27.18 5.17
N ILE A 540 -19.76 27.08 6.11
CA ILE A 540 -19.71 26.17 7.25
C ILE A 540 -20.90 25.22 7.15
N THR A 541 -20.68 23.95 6.76
CA THR A 541 -21.77 23.01 6.53
C THR A 541 -21.63 21.66 7.21
N ASP A 542 -22.73 21.08 7.69
CA ASP A 542 -22.76 19.69 8.17
C ASP A 542 -21.75 19.38 9.29
N ASN A 543 -21.33 20.38 10.06
CA ASN A 543 -20.40 20.20 11.18
C ASN A 543 -21.17 19.89 12.46
N THR A 544 -20.56 19.13 13.36
CA THR A 544 -21.02 18.99 14.75
C THR A 544 -20.15 19.83 15.67
N VAL A 545 -20.72 20.81 16.37
CA VAL A 545 -19.99 21.70 17.28
C VAL A 545 -20.70 21.77 18.62
N CYS A 546 -20.13 21.13 19.64
CA CYS A 546 -20.81 20.99 20.92
C CYS A 546 -19.95 21.22 22.15
N ASN A 547 -20.61 21.47 23.28
CA ASN A 547 -20.02 21.59 24.62
C ASN A 547 -19.04 22.76 24.82
N CYS A 548 -19.17 23.84 24.03
CA CYS A 548 -18.41 25.07 24.23
C CYS A 548 -19.05 25.92 25.34
N THR A 549 -18.76 25.59 26.61
CA THR A 549 -19.42 26.19 27.79
C THR A 549 -18.47 26.86 28.79
N GLY A 550 -17.19 26.95 28.44
CA GLY A 550 -16.20 27.64 29.26
C GLY A 550 -16.50 29.13 29.45
N VAL A 551 -16.10 29.67 30.60
CA VAL A 551 -16.21 31.10 30.93
C VAL A 551 -14.87 31.60 31.43
N ALA A 552 -14.39 32.70 30.86
CA ALA A 552 -13.18 33.37 31.30
C ALA A 552 -13.41 34.02 32.67
N THR A 553 -12.68 33.58 33.70
CA THR A 553 -12.83 34.13 35.07
C THR A 553 -12.35 35.57 35.22
N VAL A 554 -11.56 36.06 34.25
CA VAL A 554 -10.92 37.38 34.32
C VAL A 554 -11.86 38.53 33.94
N ASP A 555 -12.79 38.28 33.01
CA ASP A 555 -13.68 39.30 32.44
C ASP A 555 -15.12 38.82 32.19
N GLY A 556 -15.41 37.53 32.44
CA GLY A 556 -16.72 36.95 32.25
C GLY A 556 -17.05 36.59 30.80
N SER A 557 -16.09 36.70 29.87
CA SER A 557 -16.31 36.31 28.47
C SER A 557 -16.79 34.85 28.38
N THR A 558 -17.77 34.60 27.53
CA THR A 558 -18.36 33.27 27.32
C THR A 558 -17.85 32.62 26.04
N SER A 559 -17.98 31.29 25.98
CA SER A 559 -17.67 30.47 24.81
C SER A 559 -18.80 30.52 23.76
N ALA A 560 -18.51 30.06 22.55
CA ALA A 560 -19.51 29.89 21.49
C ALA A 560 -19.19 28.65 20.62
N GLY A 561 -20.20 28.04 20.02
CA GLY A 561 -19.98 27.02 19.00
C GLY A 561 -19.32 27.64 17.76
N ILE A 562 -19.98 28.65 17.19
CA ILE A 562 -19.48 29.42 16.05
C ILE A 562 -19.44 30.90 16.43
N LEU A 563 -18.31 31.57 16.16
CA LEU A 563 -18.15 33.01 16.32
C LEU A 563 -17.89 33.67 14.96
N VAL A 564 -18.67 34.68 14.61
CA VAL A 564 -18.45 35.50 13.42
C VAL A 564 -18.32 36.95 13.83
N THR A 565 -17.23 37.62 13.47
CA THR A 565 -17.03 39.01 13.90
C THR A 565 -16.16 39.86 12.97
N THR A 566 -16.48 41.16 12.93
CA THR A 566 -15.70 42.22 12.31
C THR A 566 -14.83 43.01 13.29
N TYR A 567 -14.79 42.64 14.57
CA TYR A 567 -14.12 43.39 15.64
C TYR A 567 -12.68 43.83 15.31
N TYR A 568 -11.94 43.00 14.57
CA TYR A 568 -10.56 43.28 14.18
C TYR A 568 -10.40 43.90 12.78
N ASN A 569 -11.37 43.68 11.87
CA ASN A 569 -11.36 44.21 10.50
C ASN A 569 -12.76 44.01 9.88
N PRO A 570 -13.30 44.98 9.11
CA PRO A 570 -14.55 44.79 8.36
C PRO A 570 -14.46 43.70 7.29
N GLY A 571 -15.62 43.31 6.76
CA GLY A 571 -15.75 42.44 5.58
C GLY A 571 -15.90 40.95 5.90
N THR A 572 -16.09 40.58 7.17
CA THR A 572 -16.31 39.20 7.60
C THR A 572 -17.71 38.72 7.19
N SER A 573 -17.79 37.51 6.60
CA SER A 573 -19.08 36.86 6.33
C SER A 573 -19.04 35.34 6.50
N ALA A 574 -20.20 34.75 6.83
CA ALA A 574 -20.34 33.30 6.96
C ALA A 574 -21.70 32.81 6.48
N THR A 575 -21.69 31.72 5.72
CA THR A 575 -22.88 30.91 5.42
C THR A 575 -22.82 29.65 6.26
N ILE A 576 -23.83 29.41 7.10
CA ILE A 576 -23.84 28.36 8.11
C ILE A 576 -25.05 27.46 7.84
N THR A 577 -24.85 26.25 7.31
CA THR A 577 -25.96 25.40 6.86
C THR A 577 -25.85 23.95 7.30
N GLY A 578 -26.94 23.31 7.74
CA GLY A 578 -26.93 21.86 8.00
C GLY A 578 -26.11 21.43 9.22
N ASN A 579 -25.65 22.36 10.07
CA ASN A 579 -24.78 22.02 11.19
C ASN A 579 -25.58 21.54 12.42
N ASN A 580 -24.99 20.65 13.20
CA ASN A 580 -25.47 20.26 14.53
C ASN A 580 -24.70 21.04 15.61
N ILE A 581 -25.34 22.04 16.21
CA ILE A 581 -24.72 22.98 17.15
C ILE A 581 -25.41 22.79 18.50
N CYS A 582 -24.72 22.17 19.46
CA CYS A 582 -25.38 21.68 20.66
C CYS A 582 -24.66 21.94 21.99
N ASN A 583 -25.42 22.23 23.05
CA ASN A 583 -24.88 22.40 24.41
C ASN A 583 -23.74 23.44 24.52
N ASN A 584 -23.80 24.53 23.75
CA ASN A 584 -22.85 25.63 23.84
C ASN A 584 -23.42 26.78 24.69
N SER A 585 -22.56 27.64 25.26
CA SER A 585 -23.04 28.87 25.91
C SER A 585 -23.81 29.75 24.92
N VAL A 586 -23.26 29.92 23.71
CA VAL A 586 -23.96 30.47 22.54
C VAL A 586 -23.70 29.53 21.36
N GLY A 587 -24.74 29.15 20.62
CA GLY A 587 -24.61 28.33 19.41
C GLY A 587 -23.84 29.09 18.33
N ILE A 588 -24.41 30.19 17.85
CA ILE A 588 -23.81 31.12 16.89
C ILE A 588 -23.76 32.53 17.50
N ALA A 589 -22.56 33.03 17.78
CA ALA A 589 -22.31 34.38 18.25
C ALA A 589 -21.89 35.28 17.08
N VAL A 590 -22.56 36.44 16.91
CA VAL A 590 -22.27 37.41 15.86
C VAL A 590 -21.90 38.76 16.48
N GLY A 591 -20.63 39.14 16.30
CA GLY A 591 -20.05 40.39 16.76
C GLY A 591 -19.62 40.44 18.22
N TYR A 592 -18.80 41.45 18.54
CA TYR A 592 -18.30 41.72 19.90
C TYR A 592 -18.82 43.04 20.50
N ASN A 593 -19.25 43.98 19.66
CA ASN A 593 -19.72 45.30 20.07
C ASN A 593 -20.67 45.90 19.02
N ASP A 594 -21.22 47.06 19.33
CA ASP A 594 -22.23 47.75 18.51
C ASP A 594 -21.71 48.22 17.14
N ALA A 595 -20.39 48.16 16.89
CA ALA A 595 -19.80 48.46 15.59
C ALA A 595 -19.76 47.24 14.65
N ASP A 596 -20.22 46.06 15.09
CA ASP A 596 -20.15 44.87 14.26
C ASP A 596 -21.04 44.98 13.02
N ALA A 597 -20.46 44.59 11.88
CA ALA A 597 -21.07 44.62 10.56
C ALA A 597 -20.87 43.29 9.81
N SER A 598 -20.82 42.17 10.53
CA SER A 598 -20.69 40.83 9.94
C SER A 598 -21.92 40.49 9.10
N THR A 599 -21.73 39.81 7.97
CA THR A 599 -22.83 39.28 7.15
C THR A 599 -22.99 37.79 7.42
N VAL A 600 -24.11 37.39 8.04
CA VAL A 600 -24.33 35.98 8.43
C VAL A 600 -25.68 35.49 7.93
N ILE A 601 -25.65 34.34 7.25
CA ILE A 601 -26.83 33.55 6.89
C ILE A 601 -26.67 32.19 7.54
N ALA A 602 -27.65 31.78 8.34
CA ALA A 602 -27.65 30.51 9.04
C ALA A 602 -28.97 29.78 8.77
N HIS A 603 -28.99 28.73 7.94
CA HIS A 603 -30.22 28.00 7.60
C HIS A 603 -30.06 26.51 7.84
N TYR A 604 -31.16 25.78 8.08
CA TYR A 604 -31.17 24.32 8.20
C TYR A 604 -30.21 23.75 9.25
N ASN A 605 -29.84 24.53 10.26
CA ASN A 605 -29.02 24.05 11.38
C ASN A 605 -29.92 23.48 12.48
N ASN A 606 -29.39 22.49 13.20
CA ASN A 606 -29.93 21.97 14.43
C ASN A 606 -29.27 22.70 15.62
N LEU A 607 -30.00 23.64 16.22
CA LEU A 607 -29.61 24.40 17.42
C LEU A 607 -30.37 23.82 18.61
N THR A 608 -29.71 22.98 19.42
CA THR A 608 -30.36 22.33 20.55
C THR A 608 -29.51 22.38 21.82
N GLY A 609 -30.10 22.83 22.93
CA GLY A 609 -29.49 22.80 24.25
C GLY A 609 -28.46 23.91 24.48
N ASN A 610 -28.40 24.90 23.60
CA ASN A 610 -27.52 26.05 23.78
C ASN A 610 -28.15 27.06 24.75
N GLY A 611 -27.32 27.84 25.46
CA GLY A 611 -27.81 28.93 26.31
C GLY A 611 -28.57 29.98 25.48
N GLU A 612 -27.95 30.39 24.38
CA GLU A 612 -28.60 31.05 23.25
C GLU A 612 -28.27 30.31 21.97
N GLY A 613 -29.24 30.07 21.09
CA GLY A 613 -29.02 29.48 19.77
C GLY A 613 -28.27 30.45 18.86
N VAL A 614 -28.78 31.68 18.72
CA VAL A 614 -28.10 32.75 17.96
C VAL A 614 -28.15 34.07 18.71
N ASN A 615 -26.97 34.62 19.03
CA ASN A 615 -26.82 35.94 19.63
C ASN A 615 -26.12 36.87 18.64
N SER A 616 -26.67 38.06 18.40
CA SER A 616 -26.04 39.09 17.60
C SER A 616 -26.03 40.44 18.33
N THR A 617 -24.83 41.01 18.46
CA THR A 617 -24.62 42.29 19.12
C THR A 617 -25.21 43.47 18.35
N ASN A 618 -25.13 43.45 17.01
CA ASN A 618 -25.64 44.55 16.17
C ASN A 618 -26.11 44.13 14.78
N ALA A 619 -25.33 43.30 14.08
CA ALA A 619 -25.66 42.90 12.71
C ALA A 619 -26.96 42.08 12.64
N THR A 620 -27.80 42.33 11.64
CA THR A 620 -28.96 41.46 11.41
C THR A 620 -28.50 40.11 10.86
N VAL A 621 -28.89 39.02 11.54
CA VAL A 621 -28.60 37.65 11.13
C VAL A 621 -29.85 37.03 10.55
N ASP A 622 -29.78 36.51 9.32
CA ASP A 622 -30.83 35.67 8.76
C ASP A 622 -30.64 34.24 9.28
N ALA A 623 -31.34 33.91 10.36
CA ALA A 623 -31.38 32.59 10.99
C ALA A 623 -32.73 31.88 10.77
N THR A 624 -33.40 32.16 9.64
CA THR A 624 -34.63 31.44 9.30
C THR A 624 -34.34 29.98 8.96
N LEU A 625 -35.37 29.14 8.94
CA LEU A 625 -35.29 27.73 8.55
C LEU A 625 -34.31 26.90 9.40
N ASN A 626 -34.08 27.27 10.67
CA ASN A 626 -33.37 26.43 11.63
C ASN A 626 -34.33 25.67 12.53
N TRP A 627 -33.85 24.55 13.10
CA TRP A 627 -34.49 23.87 14.22
C TRP A 627 -33.89 24.38 15.52
N TRP A 628 -34.74 24.80 16.48
CA TRP A 628 -34.33 25.46 17.72
C TRP A 628 -34.44 24.57 18.96
N GLY A 629 -34.53 23.25 18.79
CA GLY A 629 -34.74 22.31 19.89
C GLY A 629 -36.19 22.23 20.39
N SER A 630 -37.13 22.97 19.78
CA SER A 630 -38.55 22.98 20.16
C SER A 630 -39.47 23.38 19.00
N ASP A 631 -40.61 22.68 18.84
CA ASP A 631 -41.65 22.96 17.85
C ASP A 631 -42.18 24.39 17.94
N SER A 632 -42.20 24.93 19.16
CA SER A 632 -42.69 26.28 19.44
C SER A 632 -41.76 27.38 18.93
N GLY A 633 -40.58 27.04 18.40
CA GLY A 633 -39.57 27.97 17.94
C GLY A 633 -38.63 28.42 19.05
N PRO A 634 -37.74 29.40 18.78
CA PRO A 634 -36.78 29.88 19.76
C PRO A 634 -37.45 30.70 20.86
N GLY A 635 -36.88 30.66 22.06
CA GLY A 635 -37.04 31.73 23.06
C GLY A 635 -36.00 32.83 22.80
N HIS A 636 -35.65 33.73 23.71
CA HIS A 636 -36.57 34.43 24.58
C HIS A 636 -37.36 35.47 23.76
N VAL A 637 -36.74 36.08 22.75
CA VAL A 637 -37.38 37.07 21.86
C VAL A 637 -38.40 36.40 20.94
N GLY A 638 -38.15 35.15 20.56
CA GLY A 638 -39.11 34.32 19.84
C GLY A 638 -40.26 33.83 20.72
N PRO A 639 -41.33 33.29 20.11
CA PRO A 639 -42.55 32.91 20.81
C PRO A 639 -42.44 31.59 21.59
N GLY A 640 -41.33 30.87 21.46
CA GLY A 640 -41.20 29.48 21.85
C GLY A 640 -40.36 29.20 23.09
N SER A 641 -40.06 27.92 23.27
CA SER A 641 -39.28 27.34 24.37
C SER A 641 -37.94 26.75 23.93
N GLY A 642 -37.62 26.84 22.65
CA GLY A 642 -36.33 26.43 22.10
C GLY A 642 -35.19 27.36 22.51
N ASP A 643 -34.00 27.06 22.00
CA ASP A 643 -32.77 27.84 22.24
C ASP A 643 -32.99 29.34 21.96
N ASN A 644 -32.44 30.20 22.81
CA ASN A 644 -32.77 31.61 22.79
C ASN A 644 -32.18 32.37 21.58
N VAL A 645 -32.84 33.44 21.14
CA VAL A 645 -32.32 34.40 20.16
C VAL A 645 -32.35 35.83 20.68
N SER A 646 -31.39 36.64 20.19
CA SER A 646 -31.34 38.09 20.42
C SER A 646 -32.24 38.89 19.45
N ILE A 647 -32.41 40.20 19.70
CA ILE A 647 -33.31 41.07 18.91
C ILE A 647 -32.90 41.29 17.45
N ASN A 648 -31.63 41.05 17.11
CA ASN A 648 -31.10 41.25 15.76
C ASN A 648 -31.13 39.97 14.91
N VAL A 649 -31.87 38.95 15.33
CA VAL A 649 -31.94 37.65 14.65
C VAL A 649 -33.32 37.48 14.00
N LEU A 650 -33.32 37.23 12.69
CA LEU A 650 -34.51 36.78 11.98
C LEU A 650 -34.60 35.26 12.13
N TYR A 651 -35.68 34.76 12.72
CA TYR A 651 -35.84 33.33 13.03
C TYR A 651 -37.12 32.71 12.45
N ASP A 652 -38.06 33.52 11.95
CA ASP A 652 -39.34 33.08 11.38
C ASP A 652 -39.30 33.20 9.84
N PRO A 653 -39.66 32.14 9.10
CA PRO A 653 -40.11 30.83 9.57
C PRO A 653 -38.97 30.00 10.19
N TRP A 654 -39.26 29.20 11.22
CA TRP A 654 -38.37 28.14 11.72
C TRP A 654 -38.82 26.75 11.22
N LEU A 655 -37.93 25.77 11.27
CA LEU A 655 -38.28 24.38 10.93
C LEU A 655 -39.19 23.80 12.02
N PRO A 656 -40.34 23.18 11.68
CA PRO A 656 -41.10 22.39 12.63
C PRO A 656 -40.33 21.13 13.02
N VAL A 657 -40.81 20.40 14.04
CA VAL A 657 -40.33 19.03 14.27
C VAL A 657 -40.63 18.22 13.01
N ASP A 658 -39.60 17.52 12.53
CA ASP A 658 -39.80 16.58 11.45
C ASP A 658 -40.39 15.27 12.02
N LEU A 659 -41.63 15.02 11.58
CA LEU A 659 -42.44 13.84 11.88
C LEU A 659 -42.66 12.99 10.63
N THR A 660 -41.96 13.28 9.54
CA THR A 660 -42.22 12.68 8.23
C THR A 660 -41.24 11.54 8.00
N PRO A 661 -41.66 10.27 8.14
CA PRO A 661 -40.75 9.17 7.90
C PRO A 661 -40.37 9.04 6.42
N PRO A 662 -39.19 8.46 6.12
CA PRO A 662 -38.76 8.26 4.74
C PRO A 662 -39.71 7.38 3.93
N ALA A 663 -39.72 7.55 2.62
CA ALA A 663 -40.43 6.61 1.73
C ALA A 663 -39.89 5.17 1.86
N SER A 664 -40.66 4.17 1.43
CA SER A 664 -40.20 2.78 1.46
C SER A 664 -39.12 2.55 0.40
N VAL A 665 -38.23 1.58 0.60
CA VAL A 665 -37.30 1.13 -0.43
C VAL A 665 -38.03 0.74 -1.72
N THR A 666 -37.42 1.01 -2.87
CA THR A 666 -37.91 0.59 -4.19
C THR A 666 -37.12 -0.60 -4.70
N ASP A 667 -37.56 -1.23 -5.79
CA ASP A 667 -36.86 -2.34 -6.45
C ASP A 667 -36.46 -3.51 -5.54
N LEU A 668 -37.21 -3.74 -4.45
CA LEU A 668 -36.99 -4.86 -3.54
C LEU A 668 -37.23 -6.19 -4.27
N VAL A 669 -36.17 -6.92 -4.56
CA VAL A 669 -36.18 -8.17 -5.34
C VAL A 669 -35.21 -9.20 -4.77
N ASN A 670 -35.46 -10.48 -5.03
CA ASN A 670 -34.49 -11.54 -4.76
C ASN A 670 -33.52 -11.70 -5.95
N MET A 671 -32.22 -11.72 -5.65
CA MET A 671 -31.14 -11.89 -6.64
C MET A 671 -30.46 -13.26 -6.57
N SER A 672 -30.87 -14.13 -5.65
CA SER A 672 -30.27 -15.45 -5.45
C SER A 672 -31.25 -16.59 -5.67
N TYR A 673 -30.74 -17.69 -6.24
CA TYR A 673 -31.49 -18.93 -6.40
C TYR A 673 -30.65 -20.06 -5.81
N ALA A 674 -30.41 -20.00 -4.50
CA ALA A 674 -29.59 -20.94 -3.74
C ALA A 674 -30.45 -21.85 -2.84
N THR A 675 -29.85 -22.93 -2.32
CA THR A 675 -30.54 -23.91 -1.46
C THR A 675 -30.54 -23.51 0.01
N ASN A 676 -29.61 -22.66 0.45
CA ASN A 676 -29.34 -22.38 1.87
C ASN A 676 -29.27 -20.88 2.22
N TYR A 677 -29.58 -20.00 1.27
CA TYR A 677 -29.70 -18.56 1.53
C TYR A 677 -30.60 -17.89 0.51
N ILE A 678 -31.10 -16.69 0.88
CA ILE A 678 -31.77 -15.77 -0.02
C ILE A 678 -31.14 -14.38 0.15
N ASN A 679 -30.67 -13.80 -0.95
CA ASN A 679 -30.13 -12.44 -1.02
C ASN A 679 -31.15 -11.52 -1.70
N TRP A 680 -31.70 -10.58 -0.92
CA TRP A 680 -32.55 -9.52 -1.44
C TRP A 680 -31.75 -8.25 -1.67
N THR A 681 -32.08 -7.53 -2.74
CA THR A 681 -31.54 -6.20 -3.04
C THR A 681 -32.68 -5.21 -3.19
N TRP A 682 -32.40 -3.92 -2.99
CA TRP A 682 -33.38 -2.84 -3.17
C TRP A 682 -32.67 -1.54 -3.59
N THR A 683 -33.44 -0.47 -3.76
CA THR A 683 -32.95 0.90 -3.95
C THR A 683 -33.46 1.75 -2.77
N ASP A 684 -32.57 2.51 -2.14
CA ASP A 684 -32.91 3.38 -1.01
C ASP A 684 -33.84 4.53 -1.44
N PRO A 685 -34.73 5.02 -0.56
CA PRO A 685 -35.56 6.18 -0.86
C PRO A 685 -34.71 7.44 -1.07
N ALA A 686 -35.15 8.31 -1.99
CA ALA A 686 -34.55 9.62 -2.18
C ALA A 686 -35.06 10.60 -1.10
N ASP A 687 -34.62 10.38 0.14
CA ASP A 687 -34.88 11.24 1.29
C ASP A 687 -33.57 11.74 1.89
N LEU A 688 -33.52 13.01 2.31
CA LEU A 688 -32.27 13.66 2.74
C LEU A 688 -31.81 13.19 4.12
N ASP A 689 -32.74 12.75 4.96
CA ASP A 689 -32.50 12.28 6.32
C ASP A 689 -32.69 10.77 6.46
N PHE A 690 -32.77 10.01 5.36
CA PHE A 690 -32.88 8.56 5.40
C PHE A 690 -31.63 7.93 6.06
N GLU A 691 -31.80 7.25 7.19
CA GLU A 691 -30.69 6.68 7.98
C GLU A 691 -30.48 5.19 7.67
N LYS A 692 -31.56 4.40 7.65
CA LYS A 692 -31.47 2.92 7.66
C LYS A 692 -32.75 2.18 7.30
N VAL A 693 -32.60 0.89 6.99
CA VAL A 693 -33.68 -0.09 6.76
C VAL A 693 -33.73 -1.10 7.90
N LEU A 694 -34.88 -1.21 8.58
CA LEU A 694 -35.19 -2.30 9.50
C LEU A 694 -35.62 -3.55 8.73
N ILE A 695 -35.00 -4.68 9.03
CA ILE A 695 -35.22 -5.96 8.34
C ILE A 695 -36.06 -6.90 9.20
N TYR A 696 -37.05 -7.52 8.56
CA TYR A 696 -37.90 -8.55 9.11
C TYR A 696 -37.88 -9.76 8.18
N LEU A 697 -37.79 -10.97 8.72
CA LEU A 697 -37.92 -12.23 7.99
C LEU A 697 -39.11 -13.00 8.56
N ASP A 698 -40.12 -13.26 7.73
CA ASP A 698 -41.40 -13.86 8.12
C ASP A 698 -42.07 -13.13 9.31
N GLY A 699 -41.91 -11.81 9.36
CA GLY A 699 -42.43 -10.94 10.42
C GLY A 699 -41.57 -10.88 11.69
N VAL A 700 -40.48 -11.64 11.78
CA VAL A 700 -39.51 -11.60 12.90
C VAL A 700 -38.42 -10.57 12.59
N SER A 701 -38.13 -9.66 13.52
CA SER A 701 -37.07 -8.67 13.35
C SER A 701 -35.69 -9.33 13.31
N MET A 702 -34.88 -8.97 12.31
CA MET A 702 -33.55 -9.52 12.08
C MET A 702 -32.40 -8.52 12.33
N GLY A 703 -32.72 -7.23 12.44
CA GLY A 703 -31.74 -6.16 12.63
C GLY A 703 -31.97 -4.96 11.69
N GLU A 704 -30.94 -4.14 11.54
CA GLU A 704 -30.95 -2.92 10.73
C GLU A 704 -29.81 -2.91 9.71
N VAL A 705 -30.04 -2.24 8.58
CA VAL A 705 -29.09 -2.08 7.47
C VAL A 705 -28.94 -0.59 7.19
N PRO A 706 -27.73 0.01 7.32
CA PRO A 706 -27.55 1.45 7.13
C PRO A 706 -27.72 1.86 5.66
N ILE A 707 -28.04 3.14 5.42
CA ILE A 707 -28.10 3.76 4.08
C ILE A 707 -26.88 3.39 3.22
N GLY A 708 -27.10 3.13 1.93
CA GLY A 708 -26.05 2.78 0.98
C GLY A 708 -25.72 1.28 0.95
N VAL A 709 -26.08 0.51 1.98
CA VAL A 709 -26.03 -0.96 1.95
C VAL A 709 -27.38 -1.48 1.45
N GLN A 710 -27.45 -1.76 0.16
CA GLN A 710 -28.70 -2.03 -0.55
C GLN A 710 -29.01 -3.52 -0.72
N PHE A 711 -28.58 -4.35 0.23
CA PHE A 711 -28.85 -5.78 0.20
C PHE A 711 -28.94 -6.41 1.60
N TYR A 712 -29.62 -7.54 1.69
CA TYR A 712 -29.66 -8.38 2.88
C TYR A 712 -29.62 -9.87 2.50
N ASN A 713 -28.63 -10.57 3.04
CA ASN A 713 -28.41 -12.00 2.79
C ASN A 713 -28.87 -12.86 3.98
N ALA A 714 -30.03 -13.49 3.86
CA ALA A 714 -30.58 -14.38 4.88
C ALA A 714 -30.09 -15.82 4.68
N ILE A 715 -29.41 -16.39 5.68
CA ILE A 715 -29.07 -17.82 5.69
C ILE A 715 -30.28 -18.59 6.23
N VAL A 716 -30.83 -19.49 5.42
CA VAL A 716 -32.11 -20.17 5.68
C VAL A 716 -32.09 -21.61 5.20
N SER A 717 -32.89 -22.49 5.82
CA SER A 717 -33.14 -23.83 5.28
C SER A 717 -33.99 -23.78 4.01
N PRO A 718 -34.00 -24.83 3.16
CA PRO A 718 -34.88 -24.87 2.00
C PRO A 718 -36.34 -24.57 2.37
N GLY A 719 -36.92 -23.54 1.76
CA GLY A 719 -38.27 -23.06 2.07
C GLY A 719 -38.62 -21.75 1.37
N THR A 720 -39.83 -21.27 1.62
CA THR A 720 -40.33 -19.96 1.18
C THR A 720 -40.29 -18.98 2.33
N TYR A 721 -39.69 -17.81 2.10
CA TYR A 721 -39.51 -16.76 3.11
C TYR A 721 -39.96 -15.41 2.54
N THR A 722 -40.52 -14.57 3.40
CA THR A 722 -40.90 -13.20 3.09
C THR A 722 -40.01 -12.23 3.84
N ILE A 723 -39.20 -11.44 3.12
CA ILE A 723 -38.53 -10.28 3.71
C ILE A 723 -39.54 -9.14 3.86
N GLY A 724 -39.45 -8.40 4.97
CA GLY A 724 -40.08 -7.11 5.19
C GLY A 724 -39.02 -6.05 5.47
N THR A 725 -39.11 -4.90 4.81
CA THR A 725 -38.27 -3.70 5.05
C THR A 725 -39.12 -2.51 5.51
N LYS A 726 -38.71 -1.83 6.60
CA LYS A 726 -39.19 -0.49 6.98
C LYS A 726 -38.03 0.49 6.93
N THR A 727 -38.24 1.71 6.45
CA THR A 727 -37.22 2.76 6.44
C THR A 727 -37.35 3.65 7.66
N VAL A 728 -36.24 4.23 8.11
CA VAL A 728 -36.13 5.08 9.29
C VAL A 728 -35.25 6.28 8.94
N ASP A 729 -35.63 7.48 9.38
CA ASP A 729 -34.80 8.69 9.28
C ASP A 729 -33.90 8.88 10.51
N GLU A 730 -33.01 9.87 10.43
CA GLU A 730 -32.11 10.28 11.52
C GLU A 730 -32.83 10.78 12.78
N ARG A 731 -34.13 11.09 12.71
CA ARG A 731 -34.97 11.49 13.85
C ARG A 731 -35.74 10.32 14.46
N GLY A 732 -35.60 9.13 13.88
CA GLY A 732 -36.27 7.91 14.33
C GLY A 732 -37.72 7.78 13.86
N ASN A 733 -38.19 8.60 12.91
CA ASN A 733 -39.51 8.37 12.32
C ASN A 733 -39.43 7.13 11.43
N ILE A 734 -40.24 6.13 11.78
CA ILE A 734 -40.29 4.85 11.06
C ILE A 734 -41.42 4.91 10.04
N ASN A 735 -41.11 4.55 8.79
CA ASN A 735 -42.15 4.38 7.78
C ASN A 735 -43.16 3.32 8.24
N ALA A 736 -44.41 3.74 8.38
CA ALA A 736 -45.49 2.85 8.80
C ALA A 736 -45.70 1.68 7.80
N THR A 737 -45.35 1.90 6.53
CA THR A 737 -45.51 0.94 5.44
C THR A 737 -44.43 -0.14 5.50
N MET A 738 -44.88 -1.40 5.57
CA MET A 738 -44.02 -2.58 5.45
C MET A 738 -43.93 -2.98 3.98
N LYS A 739 -42.76 -2.77 3.34
CA LYS A 739 -42.52 -3.28 1.99
C LYS A 739 -42.02 -4.71 2.09
N THR A 740 -42.66 -5.63 1.36
CA THR A 740 -42.34 -7.06 1.45
C THR A 740 -42.01 -7.67 0.10
N HIS A 741 -41.14 -8.67 0.08
CA HIS A 741 -40.92 -9.54 -1.08
C HIS A 741 -40.80 -11.00 -0.64
N THR A 742 -41.51 -11.90 -1.31
CA THR A 742 -41.45 -13.33 -1.02
C THR A 742 -40.54 -14.04 -2.01
N ALA A 743 -39.63 -14.87 -1.52
CA ALA A 743 -38.73 -15.67 -2.33
C ALA A 743 -38.61 -17.08 -1.78
N THR A 744 -38.26 -18.02 -2.65
CA THR A 744 -38.12 -19.43 -2.29
C THR A 744 -36.73 -19.89 -2.69
N THR A 745 -36.03 -20.53 -1.76
CA THR A 745 -34.77 -21.23 -2.07
C THR A 745 -35.03 -22.31 -3.11
N ILE A 746 -34.06 -22.63 -3.95
CA ILE A 746 -34.18 -23.83 -4.78
C ILE A 746 -34.07 -25.10 -3.92
N LEU A 747 -34.78 -26.16 -4.29
CA LEU A 747 -34.61 -27.46 -3.63
C LEU A 747 -33.29 -28.11 -4.05
N PRO A 748 -32.61 -28.87 -3.17
CA PRO A 748 -31.41 -29.61 -3.53
C PRO A 748 -31.69 -30.64 -4.64
N LEU A 749 -30.69 -30.88 -5.48
CA LEU A 749 -30.76 -31.84 -6.60
C LEU A 749 -31.02 -33.28 -6.10
N VAL A 750 -30.53 -33.59 -4.90
CA VAL A 750 -30.76 -34.86 -4.21
C VAL A 750 -31.76 -34.64 -3.07
N ARG A 751 -32.81 -35.45 -3.06
CA ARG A 751 -33.89 -35.49 -2.07
C ARG A 751 -33.91 -36.85 -1.39
N PHE A 752 -34.61 -36.96 -0.26
CA PHE A 752 -34.65 -38.22 0.49
C PHE A 752 -36.07 -38.78 0.59
N ILE A 753 -36.22 -40.08 0.34
CA ILE A 753 -37.40 -40.84 0.73
C ILE A 753 -37.01 -41.70 1.91
N ASN A 754 -37.58 -41.39 3.07
CA ASN A 754 -37.33 -42.09 4.31
C ASN A 754 -38.57 -42.87 4.72
N GLY A 755 -38.43 -43.86 5.58
CA GLY A 755 -39.60 -44.52 6.16
C GLY A 755 -39.22 -45.71 7.02
N THR A 756 -40.23 -46.31 7.63
CA THR A 756 -40.09 -47.50 8.45
C THR A 756 -40.93 -48.62 7.86
N VAL A 757 -40.37 -49.84 7.83
CA VAL A 757 -41.13 -51.04 7.54
C VAL A 757 -41.55 -51.70 8.84
N PHE A 758 -42.85 -51.97 8.99
CA PHE A 758 -43.41 -52.55 10.21
C PHE A 758 -44.45 -53.64 9.93
N GLU A 759 -44.74 -54.46 10.95
CA GLU A 759 -45.71 -55.55 10.91
C GLU A 759 -47.11 -55.13 11.39
N SER A 760 -48.16 -55.71 10.82
CA SER A 760 -49.54 -55.55 11.33
C SER A 760 -49.81 -56.49 12.52
N PRO A 761 -50.48 -56.07 13.60
CA PRO A 761 -51.10 -54.76 13.84
C PRO A 761 -50.24 -53.78 14.68
N ASP A 762 -48.97 -54.08 14.96
CA ASP A 762 -48.12 -53.28 15.86
C ASP A 762 -47.13 -52.38 15.10
N PRO A 763 -47.42 -51.07 14.94
CA PRO A 763 -46.55 -50.14 14.22
C PRO A 763 -45.24 -49.79 14.96
N LEU A 764 -45.01 -50.31 16.18
CA LEU A 764 -43.81 -50.02 16.96
C LEU A 764 -42.70 -51.08 16.79
N ALA A 765 -42.97 -52.20 16.13
CA ALA A 765 -42.00 -53.24 15.84
C ALA A 765 -41.51 -53.14 14.39
N GLY A 766 -40.47 -52.32 14.16
CA GLY A 766 -39.82 -52.24 12.86
C GLY A 766 -39.17 -53.56 12.46
N ILE A 767 -39.28 -53.95 11.19
CA ILE A 767 -38.78 -55.23 10.68
C ILE A 767 -37.37 -55.02 10.11
N PRO A 768 -36.31 -55.59 10.69
CA PRO A 768 -34.97 -55.50 10.13
C PRO A 768 -34.77 -56.44 8.94
N GLY A 769 -33.87 -56.07 8.03
CA GLY A 769 -33.49 -56.95 6.92
C GLY A 769 -34.43 -56.94 5.71
N VAL A 770 -35.46 -56.08 5.69
CA VAL A 770 -36.37 -55.95 4.55
C VAL A 770 -35.66 -55.23 3.41
N THR A 771 -35.63 -55.82 2.22
CA THR A 771 -35.11 -55.14 1.02
C THR A 771 -36.17 -54.22 0.44
N ILE A 772 -35.85 -52.92 0.33
CA ILE A 772 -36.66 -51.92 -0.36
C ILE A 772 -36.02 -51.63 -1.70
N THR A 773 -36.83 -51.48 -2.75
CA THR A 773 -36.39 -51.20 -4.11
C THR A 773 -37.11 -49.99 -4.68
N ILE A 774 -36.37 -49.11 -5.35
CA ILE A 774 -36.87 -48.01 -6.18
C ILE A 774 -36.15 -48.08 -7.54
N GLY A 775 -36.85 -48.48 -8.60
CA GLY A 775 -36.22 -48.66 -9.91
C GLY A 775 -35.06 -49.66 -9.85
N SER A 776 -33.82 -49.19 -10.09
CA SER A 776 -32.58 -49.98 -9.96
C SER A 776 -31.88 -49.87 -8.60
N GLN A 777 -32.30 -48.95 -7.72
CA GLN A 777 -31.71 -48.77 -6.40
C GLN A 777 -32.36 -49.72 -5.39
N THR A 778 -31.55 -50.29 -4.48
CA THR A 778 -32.04 -51.10 -3.36
C THR A 778 -31.38 -50.68 -2.05
N THR A 779 -32.11 -50.81 -0.94
CA THR A 779 -31.56 -50.66 0.42
C THR A 779 -32.20 -51.70 1.33
N THR A 780 -31.63 -51.91 2.51
CA THR A 780 -32.16 -52.87 3.50
C THR A 780 -32.47 -52.15 4.80
N THR A 781 -33.62 -52.45 5.40
CA THR A 781 -34.01 -51.83 6.67
C THR A 781 -33.05 -52.19 7.80
N ASN A 782 -32.79 -51.22 8.68
CA ASN A 782 -31.94 -51.41 9.86
C ASN A 782 -32.70 -52.12 11.01
N ALA A 783 -32.09 -52.22 12.19
CA ALA A 783 -32.65 -52.86 13.39
C ALA A 783 -34.04 -52.31 13.82
N THR A 784 -34.35 -51.06 13.48
CA THR A 784 -35.62 -50.39 13.82
C THR A 784 -36.59 -50.37 12.65
N GLY A 785 -36.32 -51.09 11.57
CA GLY A 785 -37.13 -51.08 10.35
C GLY A 785 -36.94 -49.85 9.44
N PHE A 786 -36.03 -48.93 9.76
CA PHE A 786 -35.84 -47.70 8.99
C PHE A 786 -35.10 -47.93 7.67
N TYR A 787 -35.50 -47.22 6.62
CA TYR A 787 -34.83 -47.14 5.34
C TYR A 787 -34.77 -45.69 4.82
N SER A 788 -33.81 -45.43 3.91
CA SER A 788 -33.65 -44.13 3.24
C SER A 788 -33.14 -44.32 1.81
N PHE A 789 -33.65 -43.53 0.87
CA PHE A 789 -33.14 -43.41 -0.49
C PHE A 789 -32.78 -41.97 -0.82
N ALA A 790 -31.61 -41.77 -1.41
CA ALA A 790 -31.26 -40.54 -2.10
C ALA A 790 -31.77 -40.62 -3.56
N VAL A 791 -32.64 -39.68 -3.94
CA VAL A 791 -33.27 -39.66 -5.26
C VAL A 791 -33.34 -38.24 -5.84
N PRO A 792 -33.30 -38.06 -7.18
CA PRO A 792 -33.65 -36.79 -7.81
C PRO A 792 -35.11 -36.37 -7.55
N ASP A 793 -35.53 -35.19 -8.03
CA ASP A 793 -36.94 -34.86 -8.11
C ASP A 793 -37.70 -35.87 -8.98
N GLY A 794 -38.76 -36.47 -8.44
CA GLY A 794 -39.61 -37.34 -9.22
C GLY A 794 -40.63 -38.08 -8.38
N SER A 795 -41.43 -38.87 -9.09
CA SER A 795 -42.33 -39.85 -8.50
C SER A 795 -41.69 -41.24 -8.61
N TYR A 796 -41.69 -41.94 -7.49
CA TYR A 796 -41.04 -43.21 -7.30
C TYR A 796 -42.05 -44.26 -6.82
N SER A 797 -41.71 -45.52 -7.04
CA SER A 797 -42.53 -46.67 -6.71
C SER A 797 -41.72 -47.59 -5.82
N LEU A 798 -42.08 -47.66 -4.53
CA LEU A 798 -41.36 -48.42 -3.52
C LEU A 798 -41.90 -49.82 -3.44
N THR A 799 -41.03 -50.81 -3.59
CA THR A 799 -41.36 -52.22 -3.38
C THR A 799 -40.57 -52.75 -2.21
N ALA A 800 -41.25 -53.33 -1.22
CA ALA A 800 -40.63 -53.94 -0.05
C ALA A 800 -40.80 -55.46 -0.09
N THR A 801 -39.69 -56.19 0.08
CA THR A 801 -39.64 -57.65 -0.02
C THR A 801 -38.79 -58.24 1.10
N LEU A 802 -39.33 -59.27 1.77
CA LEU A 802 -38.61 -60.08 2.74
C LEU A 802 -39.07 -61.54 2.66
N ASP A 803 -38.55 -62.26 1.68
CA ASP A 803 -38.79 -63.69 1.50
C ASP A 803 -37.82 -64.55 2.34
N PRO A 804 -38.25 -65.71 2.86
CA PRO A 804 -39.56 -66.35 2.64
C PRO A 804 -40.66 -65.89 3.63
N THR A 805 -40.34 -65.04 4.60
CA THR A 805 -41.13 -64.83 5.83
C THR A 805 -42.37 -63.94 5.67
N TYR A 806 -42.30 -62.89 4.84
CA TYR A 806 -43.38 -61.91 4.67
C TYR A 806 -43.86 -61.85 3.22
N TYR A 807 -45.14 -61.53 3.00
CA TYR A 807 -45.64 -61.20 1.68
C TYR A 807 -44.98 -59.91 1.19
N SER A 808 -44.50 -59.90 -0.05
CA SER A 808 -44.04 -58.69 -0.73
C SER A 808 -45.20 -57.70 -0.87
N ASN A 809 -44.97 -56.42 -0.59
CA ASN A 809 -45.98 -55.39 -0.83
C ASN A 809 -45.82 -54.81 -2.24
N SER A 810 -46.93 -54.73 -2.99
CA SER A 810 -46.96 -54.16 -4.33
C SER A 810 -46.73 -52.64 -4.28
N SER A 811 -45.71 -52.18 -5.01
CA SER A 811 -45.38 -50.80 -5.37
C SER A 811 -46.22 -49.68 -4.73
N ILE A 812 -45.68 -49.03 -3.70
CA ILE A 812 -46.26 -47.83 -3.08
C ILE A 812 -45.72 -46.57 -3.80
N PRO A 813 -46.58 -45.73 -4.39
CA PRO A 813 -46.14 -44.50 -5.01
C PRO A 813 -45.75 -43.47 -3.95
N VAL A 814 -44.60 -42.81 -4.13
CA VAL A 814 -44.18 -41.64 -3.35
C VAL A 814 -43.65 -40.58 -4.31
N SER A 815 -43.89 -39.30 -4.02
CA SER A 815 -43.34 -38.21 -4.83
C SER A 815 -42.49 -37.32 -3.96
N THR A 816 -41.26 -37.03 -4.38
CA THR A 816 -40.43 -36.03 -3.71
C THR A 816 -40.69 -34.63 -4.22
N THR A 817 -41.62 -34.43 -5.16
CA THR A 817 -41.92 -33.12 -5.77
C THR A 817 -42.37 -32.11 -4.71
N GLY A 818 -41.61 -31.01 -4.58
CA GLY A 818 -41.89 -29.93 -3.63
C GLY A 818 -41.25 -30.11 -2.24
N GLU A 819 -40.69 -31.28 -1.91
CA GLU A 819 -40.19 -31.60 -0.57
C GLU A 819 -38.73 -32.04 -0.61
N THR A 820 -37.94 -31.67 0.41
CA THR A 820 -36.54 -32.14 0.53
C THR A 820 -36.44 -33.55 1.08
N VAL A 821 -37.39 -33.94 1.94
CA VAL A 821 -37.50 -35.25 2.57
C VAL A 821 -38.97 -35.65 2.59
N VAL A 822 -39.28 -36.85 2.11
CA VAL A 822 -40.62 -37.44 2.20
C VAL A 822 -40.56 -38.69 3.03
N VAL A 823 -41.47 -38.81 4.01
CA VAL A 823 -41.59 -40.01 4.85
C VAL A 823 -42.71 -40.89 4.31
N GLN A 824 -42.38 -42.13 3.98
CA GLN A 824 -43.30 -43.15 3.48
C GLN A 824 -43.11 -44.45 4.25
N ASP A 825 -43.95 -44.74 5.23
CA ASP A 825 -43.86 -46.03 5.90
C ASP A 825 -44.47 -47.15 5.04
N ILE A 826 -43.95 -48.38 5.21
CA ILE A 826 -44.39 -49.55 4.46
C ILE A 826 -44.84 -50.64 5.44
N LYS A 827 -46.01 -51.19 5.18
CA LYS A 827 -46.56 -52.28 5.97
C LYS A 827 -46.33 -53.61 5.27
N LEU A 828 -45.76 -54.60 5.97
CA LEU A 828 -45.66 -55.99 5.50
C LEU A 828 -46.57 -56.91 6.32
N GLN A 829 -47.05 -57.98 5.67
CA GLN A 829 -47.89 -59.01 6.30
C GLN A 829 -47.13 -60.33 6.37
N LEU A 830 -47.10 -60.96 7.54
CA LEU A 830 -46.47 -62.25 7.76
C LEU A 830 -47.17 -63.35 6.92
N LYS A 831 -46.40 -64.25 6.30
CA LYS A 831 -46.99 -65.39 5.59
C LYS A 831 -47.54 -66.42 6.60
N PRO A 832 -48.69 -67.07 6.32
CA PRO A 832 -49.22 -68.13 7.16
C PRO A 832 -48.23 -69.30 7.27
N THR A 833 -47.99 -69.82 8.48
CA THR A 833 -47.24 -71.06 8.70
C THR A 833 -48.21 -72.23 8.87
N GLY A 834 -47.99 -73.33 8.14
CA GLY A 834 -48.76 -74.58 8.25
C GLY A 834 -47.83 -75.76 8.56
N THR A 835 -48.29 -76.71 9.38
CA THR A 835 -47.55 -77.94 9.69
C THR A 835 -47.68 -78.96 8.54
N ILE A 836 -46.57 -79.35 7.90
CA ILE A 836 -46.55 -80.52 7.00
C ILE A 836 -46.24 -81.76 7.84
N SER A 837 -47.24 -82.60 8.09
CA SER A 837 -47.05 -83.95 8.65
C SER A 837 -47.24 -85.00 7.55
N GLY A 838 -46.24 -85.85 7.35
CA GLY A 838 -46.36 -87.07 6.56
C GLY A 838 -45.76 -88.26 7.33
N SER A 839 -46.21 -89.46 7.02
CA SER A 839 -45.48 -90.70 7.33
C SER A 839 -45.20 -91.44 6.03
N VAL A 840 -43.92 -91.60 5.69
CA VAL A 840 -43.46 -92.42 4.55
C VAL A 840 -43.67 -93.90 4.92
N LYS A 841 -44.41 -94.63 4.08
CA LYS A 841 -44.54 -96.09 4.16
C LYS A 841 -43.97 -96.68 2.87
N ILE A 842 -42.97 -97.55 2.99
CA ILE A 842 -42.51 -98.40 1.88
C ILE A 842 -43.41 -99.64 1.89
N GLY A 843 -44.18 -99.84 0.81
CA GLY A 843 -45.18 -100.89 0.64
C GLY A 843 -46.19 -100.51 -0.42
#